data_AF-A0A928E1B7-F1
#
_entry.id   AF-A0A928E1B7-F1
#
_cell.length_a   1.000
_cell.length_b   1.000
_cell.length_c   1.000
_cell.angle_alpha   90.00
_cell.angle_beta   90.00
_cell.angle_gamma   90.00
#
_symmetry.space_group_name_H-M   'P 1'
#
loop_
_entity.id
_entity.type
_entity.pdbx_description
1 polymer ?
#
loop_
_entity_poly.entity_id
_entity_poly.type
_entity_poly.pdbx_seq_one_letter_code
_entity_poly.pdbx_strand_id
1 'polypeptide(L)'
;MSVYLYNMEPLDSFLNSFLTPKTYSYTPTVQFAKNNSLKSKNVQQIEQNREYIASAMLERYFFRNMKSFLLSDEKAPYFEKLKSYDYVDDWAKSRYAKGEDTFLFCKDKVTDELTENLETIRDFMYDTALSYVDKRIELFKSTQKKDKEIKINLDSLKTINEYTDFNTLLNTAQKGDTYKRKQEEKARKAAEFLKDSLYGTESVMVFDDGMQILELKSKVALDFESREMCHCVGDGEYDDNNGKQKIDIFSLRDEKGHPHVTLELRNGVLRQCKAYANKKPKEEYLAYIREFVQANDIEISSDMKFLGMFKQDGQYYCYDNLPDGFIYKGMLDLSGIGLKKLPDMSHIEVTGSFVCDRNNLTNLKGAPYKVGGSFFAGSNSLKSLEGAPVYVGEDFYCTNNYLEDLIGAPREVGGNFMCCSNRLETLKGAPNKVGGDFDCSNNKLHSLEYLPEEIGGEVIYKQNYVIYQDEEEYDLSDFPKDVTIKGDVDLSGMGLTELPDLTGVVVEGDFKCSDNNLESLKGSPEKVGGNFDCSKNKIKSTRWAPREIGGDFIFSKNNIERLGIMPEVKGKIFYDGNPLVKGIIEQNKATYMAKHFGIIEERGSHLLSEKMLDKLLEGAKVKSDITGLNIEEIKERKFSKLK
;
A
#
# COMPACT_ATOMS: atom_id res chain seq x y z
N MET A 1 -19.74 -74.48 -11.49
CA MET A 1 -19.24 -75.57 -12.36
C MET A 1 -17.91 -75.16 -12.92
N SER A 2 -16.92 -76.05 -12.95
CA SER A 2 -15.63 -75.74 -13.59
C SER A 2 -15.83 -75.72 -15.11
N VAL A 3 -15.87 -74.54 -15.71
CA VAL A 3 -15.96 -74.38 -17.18
C VAL A 3 -14.57 -74.66 -17.77
N TYR A 4 -14.47 -75.69 -18.62
CA TYR A 4 -13.21 -76.01 -19.32
C TYR A 4 -13.19 -75.31 -20.68
N LEU A 5 -12.30 -74.33 -20.84
CA LEU A 5 -12.23 -73.52 -22.06
C LEU A 5 -11.18 -74.08 -23.01
N TYR A 6 -11.59 -74.45 -24.21
CA TYR A 6 -10.70 -74.90 -25.28
C TYR A 6 -10.36 -73.72 -26.19
N ASN A 7 -9.06 -73.50 -26.41
CA ASN A 7 -8.51 -72.41 -27.22
C ASN A 7 -8.95 -71.00 -26.78
N MET A 8 -8.09 -70.32 -26.01
CA MET A 8 -8.35 -68.96 -25.51
C MET A 8 -7.96 -67.85 -26.50
N GLU A 9 -7.25 -68.17 -27.58
CA GLU A 9 -6.76 -67.15 -28.53
C GLU A 9 -7.88 -66.26 -29.10
N PRO A 10 -9.07 -66.77 -29.47
CA PRO A 10 -10.16 -65.93 -29.98
C PRO A 10 -10.68 -64.92 -28.94
N LEU A 11 -10.77 -65.32 -27.67
CA LEU A 11 -11.18 -64.41 -26.58
C LEU A 11 -10.11 -63.37 -26.32
N ASP A 12 -8.84 -63.78 -26.28
CA ASP A 12 -7.72 -62.88 -26.07
C ASP A 12 -7.61 -61.88 -27.23
N SER A 13 -7.81 -62.33 -28.48
CA SER A 13 -7.89 -61.47 -29.65
C SER A 13 -9.08 -60.49 -29.61
N PHE A 14 -10.24 -60.93 -29.12
CA PHE A 14 -11.41 -60.07 -28.95
C PHE A 14 -11.15 -58.98 -27.91
N LEU A 15 -10.66 -59.34 -26.72
CA LEU A 15 -10.33 -58.38 -25.66
C LEU A 15 -9.24 -57.40 -26.10
N ASN A 16 -8.23 -57.89 -26.82
CA ASN A 16 -7.17 -57.03 -27.38
C ASN A 16 -7.73 -56.02 -28.39
N SER A 17 -8.80 -56.34 -29.12
CA SER A 17 -9.42 -55.40 -30.07
C SER A 17 -10.05 -54.17 -29.43
N PHE A 18 -10.42 -54.22 -28.14
CA PHE A 18 -10.86 -53.04 -27.38
C PHE A 18 -9.66 -52.21 -26.89
N LEU A 19 -8.51 -52.83 -26.68
CA LEU A 19 -7.28 -52.19 -26.21
C LEU A 19 -6.46 -51.58 -27.34
N THR A 20 -6.77 -51.92 -28.60
CA THR A 20 -6.15 -51.31 -29.78
C THR A 20 -7.00 -50.10 -30.19
N PRO A 21 -6.52 -48.85 -30.05
CA PRO A 21 -7.36 -47.70 -30.35
C PRO A 21 -7.58 -47.54 -31.85
N LYS A 22 -8.81 -47.19 -32.26
CA LYS A 22 -9.14 -46.82 -33.66
C LYS A 22 -8.57 -45.46 -34.11
N THR A 23 -7.93 -44.67 -33.23
CA THR A 23 -7.57 -43.26 -33.54
C THR A 23 -6.22 -42.75 -33.03
N TYR A 24 -5.32 -43.56 -32.45
CA TYR A 24 -4.06 -43.04 -31.90
C TYR A 24 -2.85 -43.64 -32.62
N SER A 25 -2.08 -42.76 -33.27
CA SER A 25 -0.91 -43.12 -34.08
C SER A 25 0.15 -43.83 -33.25
N TYR A 26 0.44 -45.05 -33.66
CA TYR A 26 1.42 -45.95 -33.05
C TYR A 26 2.87 -45.46 -33.27
N THR A 27 3.71 -45.54 -32.23
CA THR A 27 5.12 -45.95 -32.38
C THR A 27 5.60 -46.63 -31.09
N PRO A 28 6.25 -47.80 -31.16
CA PRO A 28 6.57 -48.60 -29.99
C PRO A 28 7.99 -48.32 -29.51
N THR A 29 8.17 -47.91 -28.25
CA THR A 29 9.32 -48.31 -27.41
C THR A 29 9.15 -47.80 -25.99
N VAL A 30 8.45 -48.55 -25.15
CA VAL A 30 8.77 -48.59 -23.71
C VAL A 30 8.81 -50.06 -23.31
N GLN A 31 10.02 -50.58 -23.09
CA GLN A 31 10.19 -51.92 -22.51
C GLN A 31 9.62 -51.92 -21.09
N PHE A 32 8.58 -52.72 -20.87
CA PHE A 32 7.98 -52.93 -19.55
C PHE A 32 8.96 -53.67 -18.64
N ALA A 33 9.44 -53.00 -17.58
CA ALA A 33 10.21 -53.67 -16.53
C ALA A 33 9.31 -54.60 -15.71
N LYS A 34 9.88 -55.72 -15.19
CA LYS A 34 9.22 -56.73 -14.33
C LYS A 34 8.57 -56.19 -13.03
N ASN A 35 8.65 -54.90 -12.74
CA ASN A 35 8.17 -54.28 -11.50
C ASN A 35 6.90 -53.46 -11.74
N ASN A 36 5.88 -53.61 -10.89
CA ASN A 36 4.55 -52.98 -10.97
C ASN A 36 4.53 -51.43 -10.83
N SER A 37 5.68 -50.76 -10.96
CA SER A 37 5.79 -49.31 -10.82
C SER A 37 6.80 -48.72 -11.80
N LEU A 38 6.44 -47.63 -12.44
CA LEU A 38 7.34 -46.82 -13.26
C LEU A 38 7.95 -45.71 -12.40
N LYS A 39 9.28 -45.52 -12.51
CA LYS A 39 10.04 -44.50 -11.77
C LYS A 39 10.85 -43.66 -12.75
N SER A 40 10.86 -42.34 -12.56
CA SER A 40 11.72 -41.44 -13.35
C SER A 40 12.18 -40.25 -12.51
N LYS A 41 13.39 -39.77 -12.78
CA LYS A 41 13.87 -38.46 -12.29
C LYS A 41 13.48 -37.31 -13.23
N ASN A 42 13.09 -37.62 -14.46
CA ASN A 42 12.67 -36.64 -15.46
C ASN A 42 11.14 -36.62 -15.59
N VAL A 43 10.50 -35.60 -15.00
CA VAL A 43 9.04 -35.46 -15.06
C VAL A 43 8.53 -35.14 -16.47
N GLN A 44 9.30 -34.40 -17.29
CA GLN A 44 8.91 -34.10 -18.67
C GLN A 44 8.76 -35.38 -19.50
N GLN A 45 9.61 -36.39 -19.25
CA GLN A 45 9.49 -37.68 -19.92
C GLN A 45 8.18 -38.40 -19.54
N ILE A 46 7.72 -38.30 -18.29
CA ILE A 46 6.42 -38.87 -17.87
C ILE A 46 5.27 -38.11 -18.53
N GLU A 47 5.35 -36.78 -18.55
CA GLU A 47 4.34 -35.91 -19.14
C GLU A 47 4.18 -36.14 -20.65
N GLN A 48 5.28 -36.32 -21.39
CA GLN A 48 5.27 -36.67 -22.82
C GLN A 48 4.72 -38.07 -23.11
N ASN A 49 4.81 -39.01 -22.16
CA ASN A 49 4.38 -40.40 -22.33
C ASN A 49 3.11 -40.75 -21.54
N ARG A 50 2.40 -39.76 -20.99
CA ARG A 50 1.28 -40.00 -20.06
C ARG A 50 0.16 -40.86 -20.64
N GLU A 51 -0.14 -40.67 -21.92
CA GLU A 51 -1.17 -41.42 -22.64
C GLU A 51 -0.79 -42.89 -22.79
N TYR A 52 0.48 -43.16 -23.12
CA TYR A 52 1.01 -44.51 -23.19
C TYR A 52 1.00 -45.21 -21.82
N ILE A 53 1.36 -44.48 -20.76
CA ILE A 53 1.32 -44.98 -19.39
C ILE A 53 -0.11 -45.33 -18.99
N ALA A 54 -1.08 -44.47 -19.32
CA ALA A 54 -2.51 -44.71 -19.09
C ALA A 54 -3.01 -45.96 -19.86
N SER A 55 -2.65 -46.09 -21.14
CA SER A 55 -2.98 -47.28 -21.95
C SER A 55 -2.40 -48.56 -21.34
N ALA A 56 -1.15 -48.53 -20.88
CA ALA A 56 -0.52 -49.68 -20.22
C ALA A 56 -1.22 -50.06 -18.91
N MET A 57 -1.66 -49.07 -18.13
CA MET A 57 -2.44 -49.32 -16.91
C MET A 57 -3.79 -49.96 -17.24
N LEU A 58 -4.45 -49.46 -18.28
CA LEU A 58 -5.71 -50.00 -18.77
C LEU A 58 -5.54 -51.44 -19.26
N GLU A 59 -4.56 -51.74 -20.12
CA GLU A 59 -4.28 -53.09 -20.61
C GLU A 59 -4.08 -54.08 -19.47
N ARG A 60 -3.27 -53.70 -18.46
CA ARG A 60 -3.01 -54.53 -17.29
C ARG A 60 -4.24 -54.78 -16.43
N TYR A 61 -5.17 -53.84 -16.39
CA TYR A 61 -6.43 -53.95 -15.65
C TYR A 61 -7.47 -54.76 -16.45
N PHE A 62 -7.72 -54.33 -17.70
CA PHE A 62 -8.76 -54.84 -18.58
C PHE A 62 -8.54 -56.31 -18.91
N PHE A 63 -7.34 -56.72 -19.32
CA PHE A 63 -7.08 -58.12 -19.68
C PHE A 63 -7.32 -59.09 -18.51
N ARG A 64 -7.02 -58.68 -17.28
CA ARG A 64 -7.21 -59.55 -16.10
C ARG A 64 -8.66 -59.58 -15.65
N ASN A 65 -9.27 -58.40 -15.48
CA ASN A 65 -10.58 -58.29 -14.85
C ASN A 65 -11.70 -58.57 -15.84
N MET A 66 -11.60 -58.07 -17.09
CA MET A 66 -12.62 -58.34 -18.11
C MET A 66 -12.66 -59.79 -18.53
N LYS A 67 -11.49 -60.42 -18.66
CA LYS A 67 -11.41 -61.87 -18.86
C LYS A 67 -12.10 -62.59 -17.71
N SER A 68 -11.81 -62.23 -16.46
CA SER A 68 -12.50 -62.84 -15.30
C SER A 68 -14.03 -62.66 -15.37
N PHE A 69 -14.51 -61.47 -15.74
CA PHE A 69 -15.95 -61.19 -15.82
C PHE A 69 -16.66 -62.00 -16.90
N LEU A 70 -16.10 -62.03 -18.12
CA LEU A 70 -16.69 -62.78 -19.22
C LEU A 70 -16.74 -64.28 -18.93
N LEU A 71 -15.81 -64.79 -18.10
CA LEU A 71 -15.78 -66.19 -17.66
C LEU A 71 -16.71 -66.49 -16.48
N SER A 72 -17.14 -65.47 -15.74
CA SER A 72 -18.05 -65.60 -14.60
C SER A 72 -19.52 -65.38 -14.94
N ASP A 73 -19.84 -64.92 -16.15
CA ASP A 73 -21.21 -64.72 -16.60
C ASP A 73 -21.95 -66.08 -16.65
N GLU A 74 -22.96 -66.25 -15.78
CA GLU A 74 -23.76 -67.47 -15.71
C GLU A 74 -24.52 -67.76 -17.01
N LYS A 75 -24.79 -66.74 -17.83
CA LYS A 75 -25.49 -66.88 -19.12
C LYS A 75 -24.54 -67.11 -20.29
N ALA A 76 -23.34 -66.50 -20.24
CA ALA A 76 -22.21 -66.70 -21.16
C ALA A 76 -22.60 -67.04 -22.62
N PRO A 77 -23.45 -66.23 -23.29
CA PRO A 77 -24.04 -66.59 -24.60
C PRO A 77 -23.00 -66.70 -25.72
N TYR A 78 -21.83 -66.12 -25.52
CA TYR A 78 -20.68 -66.13 -26.40
C TYR A 78 -19.75 -67.34 -26.19
N PHE A 79 -20.08 -68.27 -25.29
CA PHE A 79 -19.41 -69.58 -25.19
C PHE A 79 -20.30 -70.68 -25.76
N GLU A 80 -19.76 -71.48 -26.67
CA GLU A 80 -20.47 -72.62 -27.24
C GLU A 80 -19.76 -73.93 -26.89
N LYS A 81 -20.54 -74.96 -26.57
CA LYS A 81 -20.02 -76.30 -26.29
C LYS A 81 -19.30 -76.86 -27.53
N LEU A 82 -18.11 -77.41 -27.32
CA LEU A 82 -17.32 -78.03 -28.38
C LEU A 82 -18.06 -79.23 -28.99
N LYS A 83 -18.19 -79.24 -30.32
CA LYS A 83 -19.01 -80.23 -31.06
C LYS A 83 -18.23 -81.46 -31.55
N SER A 84 -16.91 -81.38 -31.69
CA SER A 84 -16.04 -82.50 -32.10
C SER A 84 -14.72 -82.44 -31.33
N TYR A 85 -14.19 -83.62 -30.98
CA TYR A 85 -12.95 -83.81 -30.22
C TYR A 85 -11.86 -84.56 -31.04
N ASP A 86 -12.08 -84.75 -32.35
CA ASP A 86 -11.18 -85.57 -33.18
C ASP A 86 -9.78 -84.93 -33.31
N TYR A 87 -9.74 -83.59 -33.34
CA TYR A 87 -8.53 -82.78 -33.59
C TYR A 87 -8.22 -81.78 -32.46
N VAL A 88 -8.47 -82.15 -31.21
CA VAL A 88 -8.11 -81.33 -30.04
C VAL A 88 -6.99 -81.93 -29.21
N ASP A 89 -6.38 -81.10 -28.35
CA ASP A 89 -5.30 -81.50 -27.44
C ASP A 89 -5.72 -82.63 -26.49
N ASP A 90 -4.75 -83.44 -26.07
CA ASP A 90 -4.98 -84.63 -25.23
C ASP A 90 -5.71 -84.32 -23.91
N TRP A 91 -5.51 -83.12 -23.35
CA TRP A 91 -6.19 -82.71 -22.12
C TRP A 91 -7.70 -82.54 -22.34
N ALA A 92 -8.13 -81.98 -23.48
CA ALA A 92 -9.54 -81.76 -23.80
C ALA A 92 -10.24 -83.09 -24.12
N LYS A 93 -9.55 -84.00 -24.82
CA LYS A 93 -10.00 -85.39 -25.03
C LYS A 93 -10.19 -86.13 -23.71
N SER A 94 -9.26 -85.96 -22.76
CA SER A 94 -9.34 -86.59 -21.43
C SER A 94 -10.53 -86.08 -20.61
N ARG A 95 -10.87 -84.79 -20.70
CA ARG A 95 -12.04 -84.18 -20.04
C ARG A 95 -13.35 -84.69 -20.62
N TYR A 96 -13.45 -84.74 -21.95
CA TYR A 96 -14.61 -85.31 -22.64
C TYR A 96 -14.87 -86.77 -22.25
N ALA A 97 -13.81 -87.59 -22.17
CA ALA A 97 -13.91 -88.98 -21.72
C ALA A 97 -14.41 -89.14 -20.28
N LYS A 98 -14.32 -88.09 -19.44
CA LYS A 98 -14.85 -88.03 -18.08
C LYS A 98 -16.28 -87.46 -18.00
N GLY A 99 -16.91 -87.15 -19.15
CA GLY A 99 -18.23 -86.54 -19.22
C GLY A 99 -18.22 -85.04 -18.87
N GLU A 100 -17.07 -84.39 -18.91
CA GLU A 100 -16.93 -82.96 -18.62
C GLU A 100 -16.96 -82.15 -19.92
N ASP A 101 -17.81 -81.12 -19.95
CA ASP A 101 -18.00 -80.28 -21.13
C ASP A 101 -16.85 -79.28 -21.32
N THR A 102 -16.41 -79.13 -22.57
CA THR A 102 -15.49 -78.05 -22.99
C THR A 102 -16.20 -77.04 -23.88
N PHE A 103 -15.81 -75.77 -23.77
CA PHE A 103 -16.44 -74.64 -24.46
C PHE A 103 -15.42 -73.83 -25.26
N LEU A 104 -15.86 -73.22 -26.36
CA LEU A 104 -15.08 -72.30 -27.19
C LEU A 104 -15.72 -70.91 -27.23
N PHE A 105 -14.89 -69.88 -27.30
CA PHE A 105 -15.36 -68.51 -27.46
C PHE A 105 -15.84 -68.27 -28.90
N CYS A 106 -17.05 -67.73 -29.05
CA CYS A 106 -17.71 -67.41 -30.31
C CYS A 106 -17.93 -65.90 -30.42
N LYS A 107 -17.05 -65.19 -31.12
CA LYS A 107 -17.14 -63.73 -31.30
C LYS A 107 -18.49 -63.30 -31.89
N ASP A 108 -19.03 -64.04 -32.86
CA ASP A 108 -20.28 -63.70 -33.56
C ASP A 108 -21.52 -63.79 -32.65
N LYS A 109 -21.39 -64.34 -31.44
CA LYS A 109 -22.45 -64.42 -30.43
C LYS A 109 -22.35 -63.33 -29.36
N VAL A 110 -21.32 -62.47 -29.43
CA VAL A 110 -21.24 -61.28 -28.58
C VAL A 110 -22.27 -60.26 -29.07
N THR A 111 -23.10 -59.76 -28.15
CA THR A 111 -24.13 -58.78 -28.49
C THR A 111 -23.54 -57.38 -28.67
N ASP A 112 -24.23 -56.54 -29.46
CA ASP A 112 -23.88 -55.12 -29.58
C ASP A 112 -23.93 -54.42 -28.22
N GLU A 113 -24.93 -54.75 -27.38
CA GLU A 113 -25.06 -54.22 -26.00
C GLU A 113 -23.83 -54.53 -25.13
N LEU A 114 -23.33 -55.77 -25.15
CA LEU A 114 -22.12 -56.13 -24.41
C LEU A 114 -20.89 -55.39 -24.95
N THR A 115 -20.82 -55.22 -26.27
CA THR A 115 -19.75 -54.46 -26.93
C THR A 115 -19.75 -52.99 -26.48
N GLU A 116 -20.90 -52.31 -26.50
CA GLU A 116 -21.04 -50.91 -26.04
C GLU A 116 -20.70 -50.75 -24.56
N ASN A 117 -21.11 -51.70 -23.71
CA ASN A 117 -20.77 -51.70 -22.29
C ASN A 117 -19.25 -51.84 -22.06
N LEU A 118 -18.58 -52.68 -22.84
CA LEU A 118 -17.12 -52.84 -22.79
C LEU A 118 -16.39 -51.58 -23.24
N GLU A 119 -16.87 -50.90 -24.28
CA GLU A 119 -16.32 -49.62 -24.74
C GLU A 119 -16.50 -48.51 -23.69
N THR A 120 -17.68 -48.41 -23.09
CA THR A 120 -17.96 -47.45 -22.02
C THR A 120 -17.02 -47.62 -20.82
N ILE A 121 -16.79 -48.87 -20.40
CA ILE A 121 -15.85 -49.19 -19.33
C ILE A 121 -14.41 -48.86 -19.73
N ARG A 122 -14.00 -49.22 -20.96
CA ARG A 122 -12.67 -48.93 -21.48
C ARG A 122 -12.36 -47.44 -21.39
N ASP A 123 -13.25 -46.60 -21.92
CA ASP A 123 -13.03 -45.15 -22.00
C ASP A 123 -12.99 -44.51 -20.61
N PHE A 124 -13.91 -44.91 -19.72
CA PHE A 124 -13.89 -44.46 -18.32
C PHE A 124 -12.60 -44.84 -17.59
N MET A 125 -12.14 -46.09 -17.77
CA MET A 125 -10.92 -46.57 -17.11
C MET A 125 -9.66 -45.92 -17.68
N TYR A 126 -9.65 -45.59 -18.97
CA TYR A 126 -8.59 -44.79 -19.59
C TYR A 126 -8.50 -43.38 -19.00
N ASP A 127 -9.62 -42.65 -18.96
CA ASP A 127 -9.70 -41.30 -18.38
C ASP A 127 -9.28 -41.32 -16.90
N THR A 128 -9.67 -42.36 -16.16
CA THR A 128 -9.27 -42.57 -14.77
C THR A 128 -7.76 -42.79 -14.64
N ALA A 129 -7.17 -43.60 -15.52
CA ALA A 129 -5.72 -43.84 -15.55
C ALA A 129 -4.96 -42.55 -15.84
N LEU A 130 -5.40 -41.79 -16.84
CA LEU A 130 -4.79 -40.52 -17.23
C LEU A 130 -4.86 -39.50 -16.09
N SER A 131 -6.04 -39.33 -15.47
CA SER A 131 -6.21 -38.46 -14.30
C SER A 131 -5.33 -38.85 -13.12
N TYR A 132 -5.13 -40.16 -12.89
CA TYR A 132 -4.18 -40.63 -11.89
C TYR A 132 -2.74 -40.19 -12.23
N VAL A 133 -2.30 -40.36 -13.48
CA VAL A 133 -0.96 -39.95 -13.91
C VAL A 133 -0.77 -38.43 -13.75
N ASP A 134 -1.74 -37.63 -14.18
CA ASP A 134 -1.67 -36.17 -14.09
C ASP A 134 -1.59 -35.69 -12.65
N LYS A 135 -2.42 -36.21 -11.74
CA LYS A 135 -2.35 -35.90 -10.31
C LYS A 135 -0.99 -36.25 -9.70
N ARG A 136 -0.34 -37.32 -10.18
CA ARG A 136 1.01 -37.70 -9.72
C ARG A 136 2.07 -36.72 -10.23
N ILE A 137 1.93 -36.23 -11.46
CA ILE A 137 2.81 -35.19 -12.03
C ILE A 137 2.65 -33.88 -11.26
N GLU A 138 1.41 -33.42 -11.03
CA GLU A 138 1.12 -32.19 -10.29
C GLU A 138 1.65 -32.22 -8.86
N LEU A 139 1.41 -33.32 -8.13
CA LEU A 139 1.92 -33.49 -6.77
C LEU A 139 3.45 -33.51 -6.73
N PHE A 140 4.09 -34.04 -7.77
CA PHE A 140 5.54 -33.99 -7.88
C PHE A 140 6.04 -32.56 -8.10
N LYS A 141 5.42 -31.81 -9.04
CA LYS A 141 5.75 -30.41 -9.34
C LYS A 141 5.57 -29.51 -8.11
N SER A 142 4.49 -29.69 -7.33
CA SER A 142 4.18 -28.86 -6.17
C SER A 142 5.07 -29.11 -4.94
N THR A 143 5.67 -30.29 -4.81
CA THR A 143 6.48 -30.64 -3.62
C THR A 143 7.94 -30.16 -3.66
N GLN A 144 8.39 -29.54 -4.77
CA GLN A 144 9.75 -28.98 -4.97
C GLN A 144 10.93 -29.91 -4.63
N LYS A 145 10.75 -31.24 -4.63
CA LYS A 145 11.82 -32.20 -4.27
C LYS A 145 12.68 -32.54 -5.50
N LYS A 146 13.68 -31.71 -5.79
CA LYS A 146 14.61 -31.85 -6.95
C LYS A 146 15.34 -33.19 -7.05
N ASP A 147 15.45 -33.96 -5.95
CA ASP A 147 16.24 -35.21 -5.92
C ASP A 147 15.41 -36.51 -5.81
N LYS A 148 14.07 -36.44 -5.83
CA LYS A 148 13.23 -37.65 -5.73
C LYS A 148 12.70 -38.08 -7.09
N GLU A 149 12.50 -39.38 -7.26
CA GLU A 149 11.86 -39.94 -8.44
C GLU A 149 10.33 -39.84 -8.33
N ILE A 150 9.67 -39.43 -9.40
CA ILE A 150 8.23 -39.63 -9.53
C ILE A 150 7.98 -41.15 -9.65
N LYS A 151 7.02 -41.64 -8.86
CA LYS A 151 6.59 -43.05 -8.86
C LYS A 151 5.15 -43.13 -9.33
N ILE A 152 4.91 -43.91 -10.38
CA ILE A 152 3.59 -44.25 -10.94
C ILE A 152 3.36 -45.74 -10.67
N ASN A 153 2.30 -46.09 -9.95
CA ASN A 153 1.90 -47.49 -9.78
C ASN A 153 1.03 -47.89 -10.97
N LEU A 154 1.49 -48.86 -11.77
CA LEU A 154 0.78 -49.29 -12.97
C LEU A 154 -0.42 -50.19 -12.65
N ASP A 155 -0.52 -50.70 -11.43
CA ASP A 155 -1.65 -51.51 -10.96
C ASP A 155 -2.61 -50.70 -10.07
N SER A 156 -2.49 -49.36 -10.00
CA SER A 156 -3.32 -48.53 -9.10
C SER A 156 -4.83 -48.70 -9.33
N LEU A 157 -5.24 -48.95 -10.58
CA LEU A 157 -6.64 -49.21 -10.92
C LEU A 157 -7.18 -50.51 -10.31
N LYS A 158 -6.33 -51.51 -10.05
CA LYS A 158 -6.75 -52.80 -9.47
C LYS A 158 -7.04 -52.73 -7.98
N THR A 159 -6.55 -51.69 -7.31
CA THR A 159 -6.67 -51.54 -5.84
C THR A 159 -7.90 -50.75 -5.42
N ILE A 160 -8.72 -50.32 -6.38
CA ILE A 160 -9.93 -49.51 -6.14
C ILE A 160 -11.13 -50.46 -6.17
N ASN A 161 -11.84 -50.58 -5.04
CA ASN A 161 -12.90 -51.56 -4.86
C ASN A 161 -14.06 -51.37 -5.84
N GLU A 162 -14.35 -50.12 -6.22
CA GLU A 162 -15.37 -49.73 -7.20
C GLU A 162 -15.12 -50.34 -8.58
N TYR A 163 -13.88 -50.79 -8.85
CA TYR A 163 -13.46 -51.38 -10.13
C TYR A 163 -13.21 -52.89 -9.99
N THR A 164 -13.83 -53.58 -9.04
CA THR A 164 -13.63 -55.03 -8.85
C THR A 164 -14.77 -55.89 -9.42
N ASP A 165 -15.93 -55.29 -9.70
CA ASP A 165 -17.13 -55.93 -10.23
C ASP A 165 -17.61 -55.24 -11.52
N PHE A 166 -18.02 -56.01 -12.52
CA PHE A 166 -18.40 -55.50 -13.84
C PHE A 166 -19.61 -54.55 -13.78
N ASN A 167 -20.67 -54.93 -13.06
CA ASN A 167 -21.89 -54.12 -12.99
C ASN A 167 -21.65 -52.82 -12.22
N THR A 168 -20.88 -52.88 -11.15
CA THR A 168 -20.49 -51.70 -10.37
C THR A 168 -19.62 -50.75 -11.19
N LEU A 169 -18.67 -51.30 -11.95
CA LEU A 169 -17.81 -50.53 -12.83
C LEU A 169 -18.60 -49.91 -13.99
N LEU A 170 -19.48 -50.67 -14.64
CA LEU A 170 -20.34 -50.19 -15.74
C LEU A 170 -21.24 -49.03 -15.26
N ASN A 171 -21.91 -49.18 -14.12
CA ASN A 171 -22.72 -48.13 -13.53
C ASN A 171 -21.91 -46.86 -13.22
N THR A 172 -20.68 -47.04 -12.75
CA THR A 172 -19.77 -45.92 -12.47
C THR A 172 -19.33 -45.22 -13.76
N ALA A 173 -18.97 -46.00 -14.78
CA ALA A 173 -18.59 -45.49 -16.10
C ALA A 173 -19.73 -44.70 -16.76
N GLN A 174 -20.95 -45.24 -16.75
CA GLN A 174 -22.14 -44.57 -17.30
C GLN A 174 -22.47 -43.24 -16.58
N LYS A 175 -22.32 -43.18 -15.25
CA LYS A 175 -22.48 -41.93 -14.48
C LYS A 175 -21.40 -40.91 -14.84
N GLY A 176 -20.15 -41.34 -14.97
CA GLY A 176 -19.03 -40.49 -15.39
C GLY A 176 -19.25 -39.89 -16.78
N ASP A 177 -19.64 -40.71 -17.75
CA ASP A 177 -19.94 -40.28 -19.12
C ASP A 177 -21.11 -39.28 -19.15
N THR A 178 -22.18 -39.54 -18.39
CA THR A 178 -23.31 -38.61 -18.26
C THR A 178 -22.88 -37.25 -17.70
N TYR A 179 -22.00 -37.23 -16.70
CA TYR A 179 -21.46 -35.99 -16.14
C TYR A 179 -20.58 -35.25 -17.16
N LYS A 180 -19.71 -35.96 -17.88
CA LYS A 180 -18.85 -35.41 -18.93
C LYS A 180 -19.68 -34.76 -20.04
N ARG A 181 -20.70 -35.46 -20.55
CA ARG A 181 -21.65 -34.92 -21.54
C ARG A 181 -22.36 -33.65 -21.05
N LYS A 182 -22.77 -33.60 -19.77
CA LYS A 182 -23.37 -32.38 -19.19
C LYS A 182 -22.38 -31.21 -19.15
N GLN A 183 -21.11 -31.45 -18.86
CA GLN A 183 -20.08 -30.41 -18.87
C GLN A 183 -19.77 -29.94 -20.29
N GLU A 184 -19.67 -30.86 -21.25
CA GLU A 184 -19.51 -30.55 -22.67
C GLU A 184 -20.70 -29.77 -23.22
N GLU A 185 -21.93 -30.15 -22.86
CA GLU A 185 -23.13 -29.41 -23.25
C GLU A 185 -23.14 -28.01 -22.64
N LYS A 186 -22.75 -27.87 -21.36
CA LYS A 186 -22.62 -26.57 -20.71
C LYS A 186 -21.54 -25.71 -21.38
N ALA A 187 -20.39 -26.29 -21.71
CA ALA A 187 -19.31 -25.60 -22.42
C ALA A 187 -19.74 -25.20 -23.84
N ARG A 188 -20.46 -26.08 -24.56
CA ARG A 188 -21.03 -25.78 -25.88
C ARG A 188 -22.02 -24.62 -25.81
N LYS A 189 -22.94 -24.62 -24.84
CA LYS A 189 -23.88 -23.52 -24.61
C LYS A 189 -23.17 -22.22 -24.24
N ALA A 190 -22.09 -22.28 -23.46
CA ALA A 190 -21.29 -21.11 -23.12
C ALA A 190 -20.54 -20.55 -24.35
N ALA A 191 -19.95 -21.43 -25.18
CA ALA A 191 -19.29 -21.05 -26.42
C ALA A 191 -20.27 -20.45 -27.45
N GLU A 192 -21.48 -21.01 -27.55
CA GLU A 192 -22.57 -20.48 -28.36
C GLU A 192 -22.99 -19.09 -27.86
N PHE A 193 -23.17 -18.92 -26.54
CA PHE A 193 -23.50 -17.61 -25.95
C PHE A 193 -22.41 -16.55 -26.15
N LEU A 194 -21.13 -16.94 -26.03
CA LEU A 194 -20.00 -16.06 -26.36
C LEU A 194 -20.04 -15.65 -27.84
N LYS A 195 -20.28 -16.60 -28.75
CA LYS A 195 -20.37 -16.31 -30.18
C LYS A 195 -21.52 -15.34 -30.49
N ASP A 196 -22.68 -15.56 -29.89
CA ASP A 196 -23.84 -14.69 -30.05
C ASP A 196 -23.61 -13.29 -29.47
N SER A 197 -22.92 -13.21 -28.33
CA SER A 197 -22.46 -11.96 -27.73
C SER A 197 -21.59 -11.18 -28.72
N LEU A 198 -20.60 -11.83 -29.34
CA LEU A 198 -19.69 -11.17 -30.29
C LEU A 198 -20.41 -10.59 -31.53
N TYR A 199 -21.45 -11.25 -32.05
CA TYR A 199 -22.26 -10.67 -33.13
C TYR A 199 -23.00 -9.39 -32.73
N GLY A 200 -23.23 -9.20 -31.43
CA GLY A 200 -23.81 -8.00 -30.85
C GLY A 200 -22.80 -6.94 -30.43
N THR A 201 -21.53 -7.08 -30.80
CA THR A 201 -20.46 -6.14 -30.45
C THR A 201 -19.81 -5.50 -31.65
N GLU A 202 -19.23 -4.32 -31.45
CA GLU A 202 -18.39 -3.62 -32.43
C GLU A 202 -17.00 -3.42 -31.83
N SER A 203 -15.96 -3.90 -32.51
CA SER A 203 -14.58 -3.69 -32.06
C SER A 203 -14.19 -2.25 -32.34
N VAL A 204 -13.86 -1.50 -31.28
CA VAL A 204 -13.48 -0.08 -31.37
C VAL A 204 -11.98 0.14 -31.17
N MET A 205 -11.30 -0.82 -30.55
CA MET A 205 -9.84 -0.77 -30.36
C MET A 205 -9.28 -2.18 -30.16
N VAL A 206 -8.14 -2.48 -30.80
CA VAL A 206 -7.42 -3.75 -30.67
C VAL A 206 -5.97 -3.43 -30.31
N PHE A 207 -5.42 -4.17 -29.35
CA PHE A 207 -4.06 -4.01 -28.85
C PHE A 207 -3.15 -5.13 -29.37
N ASP A 208 -1.84 -4.90 -29.36
CA ASP A 208 -0.84 -5.80 -29.94
C ASP A 208 -0.80 -7.19 -29.29
N ASP A 209 -1.26 -7.31 -28.05
CA ASP A 209 -1.33 -8.57 -27.29
C ASP A 209 -2.65 -9.33 -27.46
N GLY A 210 -3.52 -8.86 -28.36
CA GLY A 210 -4.82 -9.46 -28.66
C GLY A 210 -5.94 -9.04 -27.71
N MET A 211 -5.67 -8.19 -26.71
CA MET A 211 -6.73 -7.51 -25.97
C MET A 211 -7.52 -6.59 -26.91
N GLN A 212 -8.79 -6.37 -26.62
CA GLN A 212 -9.63 -5.48 -27.42
C GLN A 212 -10.71 -4.81 -26.58
N ILE A 213 -11.10 -3.60 -26.96
CA ILE A 213 -12.27 -2.91 -26.43
C ILE A 213 -13.39 -3.01 -27.46
N LEU A 214 -14.53 -3.52 -26.99
CA LEU A 214 -15.73 -3.79 -27.78
C LEU A 214 -16.87 -2.93 -27.24
N GLU A 215 -17.57 -2.22 -28.12
CA GLU A 215 -18.83 -1.59 -27.77
C GLU A 215 -19.97 -2.64 -27.80
N LEU A 216 -20.78 -2.66 -26.75
CA LEU A 216 -21.89 -3.61 -26.60
C LEU A 216 -23.16 -3.01 -27.21
N LYS A 217 -23.55 -3.47 -28.41
CA LYS A 217 -24.65 -2.90 -29.20
C LYS A 217 -25.97 -3.68 -29.06
N SER A 218 -25.93 -4.90 -28.55
CA SER A 218 -27.11 -5.75 -28.41
C SER A 218 -27.37 -6.19 -26.98
N LYS A 219 -28.63 -6.48 -26.68
CA LYS A 219 -29.05 -7.08 -25.41
C LYS A 219 -28.27 -8.35 -25.07
N VAL A 220 -28.04 -9.23 -26.06
CA VAL A 220 -27.28 -10.48 -25.86
C VAL A 220 -25.84 -10.18 -25.41
N ALA A 221 -25.21 -9.13 -25.95
CA ALA A 221 -23.87 -8.73 -25.56
C ALA A 221 -23.81 -8.17 -24.13
N LEU A 222 -24.83 -7.38 -23.74
CA LEU A 222 -24.99 -6.83 -22.38
C LEU A 222 -25.28 -7.93 -21.34
N ASP A 223 -26.16 -8.89 -21.67
CA ASP A 223 -26.49 -10.04 -20.82
C ASP A 223 -25.25 -10.93 -20.60
N PHE A 224 -24.45 -11.13 -21.66
CA PHE A 224 -23.19 -11.86 -21.57
C PHE A 224 -22.20 -11.16 -20.64
N GLU A 225 -22.01 -9.84 -20.82
CA GLU A 225 -21.15 -9.03 -19.96
C GLU A 225 -21.55 -9.16 -18.49
N SER A 226 -22.84 -8.97 -18.20
CA SER A 226 -23.38 -8.99 -16.84
C SER A 226 -23.17 -10.34 -16.15
N ARG A 227 -23.39 -11.43 -16.90
CA ARG A 227 -23.21 -12.79 -16.42
C ARG A 227 -21.74 -13.10 -16.11
N GLU A 228 -20.84 -12.81 -17.04
CA GLU A 228 -19.42 -13.16 -16.90
C GLU A 228 -18.70 -12.23 -15.91
N MET A 229 -19.09 -10.96 -15.86
CA MET A 229 -18.51 -9.96 -14.95
C MET A 229 -19.18 -9.90 -13.58
N CYS A 230 -20.26 -10.64 -13.36
CA CYS A 230 -21.05 -10.63 -12.12
C CYS A 230 -21.42 -9.21 -11.64
N HIS A 231 -21.84 -8.32 -12.54
CA HIS A 231 -22.33 -6.98 -12.20
C HIS A 231 -23.55 -6.58 -13.06
N CYS A 232 -24.26 -5.54 -12.63
CA CYS A 232 -25.56 -5.16 -13.17
C CYS A 232 -25.43 -4.24 -14.40
N VAL A 233 -25.01 -4.80 -15.53
CA VAL A 233 -25.00 -4.09 -16.83
C VAL A 233 -26.20 -4.51 -17.72
N GLY A 234 -27.01 -5.47 -17.30
CA GLY A 234 -28.01 -6.15 -18.14
C GLY A 234 -29.32 -6.56 -17.46
N ASP A 235 -29.61 -6.14 -16.22
CA ASP A 235 -30.90 -6.45 -15.55
C ASP A 235 -32.10 -5.61 -16.07
N GLY A 236 -32.08 -5.21 -17.36
CA GLY A 236 -33.21 -4.56 -18.02
C GLY A 236 -33.35 -3.04 -17.85
N GLU A 237 -32.42 -2.35 -17.18
CA GLU A 237 -32.42 -0.88 -17.13
C GLU A 237 -31.87 -0.23 -18.42
N TYR A 238 -31.01 -0.94 -19.16
CA TYR A 238 -30.32 -0.45 -20.37
C TYR A 238 -30.99 -0.89 -21.68
N ASP A 239 -31.97 -1.79 -21.60
CA ASP A 239 -32.64 -2.41 -22.76
C ASP A 239 -33.71 -1.51 -23.40
N ASP A 240 -34.15 -0.45 -22.70
CA ASP A 240 -35.30 0.35 -23.08
C ASP A 240 -34.98 1.85 -22.97
N ASN A 241 -34.22 2.35 -23.95
CA ASN A 241 -33.93 3.78 -24.10
C ASN A 241 -35.18 4.53 -24.63
N ASN A 242 -36.22 4.62 -23.80
CA ASN A 242 -37.44 5.42 -23.98
C ASN A 242 -37.13 6.94 -23.90
N GLY A 243 -36.21 7.45 -24.71
CA GLY A 243 -35.82 8.87 -24.74
C GLY A 243 -35.02 9.35 -23.52
N LYS A 244 -34.43 8.43 -22.74
CA LYS A 244 -33.49 8.75 -21.67
C LYS A 244 -32.05 8.85 -22.20
N GLN A 245 -31.20 9.50 -21.40
CA GLN A 245 -29.77 9.79 -21.60
C GLN A 245 -29.01 8.70 -22.39
N LYS A 246 -28.17 9.08 -23.37
CA LYS A 246 -27.39 8.11 -24.16
C LYS A 246 -26.36 7.43 -23.24
N ILE A 247 -26.45 6.12 -23.12
CA ILE A 247 -25.50 5.29 -22.38
C ILE A 247 -24.82 4.36 -23.37
N ASP A 248 -23.50 4.49 -23.49
CA ASP A 248 -22.68 3.60 -24.31
C ASP A 248 -21.87 2.70 -23.36
N ILE A 249 -21.96 1.39 -23.57
CA ILE A 249 -21.26 0.39 -22.75
C ILE A 249 -20.16 -0.26 -23.56
N PHE A 250 -18.95 -0.31 -23.00
CA PHE A 250 -17.81 -0.97 -23.61
C PHE A 250 -17.25 -2.07 -22.70
N SER A 251 -16.65 -3.08 -23.31
CA SER A 251 -16.03 -4.21 -22.62
C SER A 251 -14.60 -4.39 -23.11
N LEU A 252 -13.64 -4.38 -22.19
CA LEU A 252 -12.27 -4.81 -22.43
C LEU A 252 -12.24 -6.34 -22.32
N ARG A 253 -11.96 -7.02 -23.43
CA ARG A 253 -11.91 -8.49 -23.54
C ARG A 253 -10.55 -8.98 -24.00
N ASP A 254 -10.21 -10.20 -23.61
CA ASP A 254 -9.01 -10.88 -24.11
C ASP A 254 -9.22 -11.51 -25.50
N GLU A 255 -8.16 -12.12 -26.06
CA GLU A 255 -8.17 -12.78 -27.36
C GLU A 255 -9.22 -13.92 -27.45
N LYS A 256 -9.61 -14.50 -26.31
CA LYS A 256 -10.66 -15.53 -26.24
C LYS A 256 -12.07 -14.95 -26.10
N GLY A 257 -12.19 -13.62 -26.02
CA GLY A 257 -13.46 -12.92 -25.85
C GLY A 257 -13.99 -12.93 -24.41
N HIS A 258 -13.15 -13.24 -23.40
CA HIS A 258 -13.55 -13.12 -22.00
C HIS A 258 -13.41 -11.68 -21.51
N PRO A 259 -14.42 -11.11 -20.82
CA PRO A 259 -14.39 -9.74 -20.34
C PRO A 259 -13.58 -9.59 -19.05
N HIS A 260 -12.90 -8.44 -18.92
CA HIS A 260 -12.03 -8.10 -17.80
C HIS A 260 -12.40 -6.76 -17.14
N VAL A 261 -12.87 -5.79 -17.94
CA VAL A 261 -13.34 -4.48 -17.47
C VAL A 261 -14.53 -4.02 -18.31
N THR A 262 -15.53 -3.45 -17.65
CA THR A 262 -16.67 -2.80 -18.29
C THR A 262 -16.60 -1.29 -18.07
N LEU A 263 -16.83 -0.52 -19.13
CA LEU A 263 -16.82 0.93 -19.14
C LEU A 263 -18.23 1.44 -19.47
N GLU A 264 -18.69 2.45 -18.75
CA GLU A 264 -19.98 3.09 -18.97
C GLU A 264 -19.77 4.57 -19.26
N LEU A 265 -20.14 4.98 -20.48
CA LEU A 265 -20.14 6.36 -20.90
C LEU A 265 -21.57 6.89 -20.89
N ARG A 266 -21.80 8.01 -20.19
CA ARG A 266 -23.08 8.74 -20.25
C ARG A 266 -22.86 10.05 -20.98
N ASN A 267 -23.55 10.24 -22.10
CA ASN A 267 -23.38 11.41 -22.97
C ASN A 267 -21.90 11.65 -23.35
N GLY A 268 -21.15 10.60 -23.66
CA GLY A 268 -19.72 10.70 -24.01
C GLY A 268 -18.75 10.84 -22.83
N VAL A 269 -19.25 10.93 -21.59
CA VAL A 269 -18.41 11.03 -20.38
C VAL A 269 -18.30 9.66 -19.72
N LEU A 270 -17.09 9.15 -19.53
CA LEU A 270 -16.80 7.95 -18.76
C LEU A 270 -17.16 8.17 -17.29
N ARG A 271 -18.19 7.45 -16.83
CA ARG A 271 -18.76 7.55 -15.48
C ARG A 271 -18.48 6.33 -14.62
N GLN A 272 -18.38 5.16 -15.23
CA GLN A 272 -18.03 3.94 -14.53
C GLN A 272 -16.97 3.15 -15.28
N CYS A 273 -16.09 2.52 -14.52
CA CYS A 273 -15.04 1.65 -15.02
C CYS A 273 -14.81 0.56 -13.96
N LYS A 274 -15.36 -0.63 -14.21
CA LYS A 274 -15.52 -1.70 -13.20
C LYS A 274 -14.98 -3.03 -13.72
N ALA A 275 -14.28 -3.76 -12.84
CA ALA A 275 -13.91 -5.15 -13.08
C ALA A 275 -14.96 -6.10 -12.46
N TYR A 276 -14.66 -7.40 -12.51
CA TYR A 276 -15.47 -8.47 -11.95
C TYR A 276 -16.06 -8.12 -10.56
N ALA A 277 -17.36 -8.29 -10.42
CA ALA A 277 -18.15 -8.01 -9.21
C ALA A 277 -18.03 -6.56 -8.70
N ASN A 278 -18.12 -5.58 -9.61
CA ASN A 278 -18.08 -4.13 -9.31
C ASN A 278 -16.78 -3.65 -8.63
N LYS A 279 -15.72 -4.45 -8.69
CA LYS A 279 -14.42 -4.10 -8.10
C LYS A 279 -13.69 -3.06 -8.95
N LYS A 280 -12.71 -2.39 -8.34
CA LYS A 280 -11.76 -1.56 -9.08
C LYS A 280 -10.98 -2.46 -10.07
N PRO A 281 -10.76 -2.00 -11.31
CA PRO A 281 -9.88 -2.71 -12.23
C PRO A 281 -8.48 -2.90 -11.64
N LYS A 282 -7.84 -4.00 -12.03
CA LYS A 282 -6.42 -4.21 -11.74
C LYS A 282 -5.58 -3.21 -12.53
N GLU A 283 -4.40 -2.88 -12.00
CA GLU A 283 -3.48 -1.92 -12.62
C GLU A 283 -3.11 -2.31 -14.06
N GLU A 284 -2.91 -3.61 -14.33
CA GLU A 284 -2.59 -4.13 -15.67
C GLU A 284 -3.65 -3.76 -16.72
N TYR A 285 -4.91 -3.59 -16.32
CA TYR A 285 -5.98 -3.22 -17.25
C TYR A 285 -6.12 -1.69 -17.42
N LEU A 286 -5.57 -0.89 -16.50
CA LEU A 286 -5.70 0.57 -16.57
C LEU A 286 -4.95 1.15 -17.77
N ALA A 287 -3.86 0.52 -18.22
CA ALA A 287 -3.12 0.94 -19.39
C ALA A 287 -4.00 0.97 -20.66
N TYR A 288 -4.73 -0.10 -20.95
CA TYR A 288 -5.65 -0.17 -22.11
C TYR A 288 -6.76 0.88 -22.03
N ILE A 289 -7.29 1.13 -20.84
CA ILE A 289 -8.37 2.10 -20.63
C ILE A 289 -7.86 3.52 -20.84
N ARG A 290 -6.65 3.84 -20.35
CA ARG A 290 -6.00 5.13 -20.56
C ARG A 290 -5.76 5.38 -22.04
N GLU A 291 -5.25 4.39 -22.76
CA GLU A 291 -5.00 4.47 -24.20
C GLU A 291 -6.30 4.67 -24.98
N PHE A 292 -7.36 3.94 -24.62
CA PHE A 292 -8.69 4.10 -25.22
C PHE A 292 -9.27 5.50 -24.99
N VAL A 293 -9.16 6.01 -23.76
CA VAL A 293 -9.61 7.37 -23.42
C VAL A 293 -8.84 8.41 -24.24
N GLN A 294 -7.51 8.27 -24.38
CA GLN A 294 -6.68 9.19 -25.16
C GLN A 294 -6.97 9.12 -26.65
N ALA A 295 -7.06 7.92 -27.22
CA ALA A 295 -7.27 7.71 -28.66
C ALA A 295 -8.63 8.24 -29.14
N ASN A 296 -9.63 8.30 -28.25
CA ASN A 296 -11.00 8.70 -28.58
C ASN A 296 -11.43 10.04 -27.95
N ASP A 297 -10.51 10.78 -27.30
CA ASP A 297 -10.78 12.01 -26.54
C ASP A 297 -12.02 11.90 -25.60
N ILE A 298 -12.11 10.78 -24.88
CA ILE A 298 -13.25 10.50 -24.00
C ILE A 298 -13.14 11.37 -22.75
N GLU A 299 -14.18 12.13 -22.44
CA GLU A 299 -14.23 12.88 -21.18
C GLU A 299 -14.34 11.93 -19.99
N ILE A 300 -13.57 12.17 -18.92
CA ILE A 300 -13.63 11.37 -17.69
C ILE A 300 -14.25 12.16 -16.54
N SER A 301 -15.11 11.51 -15.76
CA SER A 301 -15.70 12.12 -14.57
C SER A 301 -14.69 12.23 -13.41
N SER A 302 -15.02 13.06 -12.41
CA SER A 302 -14.22 13.19 -11.17
C SER A 302 -14.03 11.87 -10.42
N ASP A 303 -14.94 10.91 -10.58
CA ASP A 303 -14.84 9.61 -9.90
C ASP A 303 -13.80 8.70 -10.57
N MET A 304 -13.37 9.05 -11.78
CA MET A 304 -12.35 8.32 -12.56
C MET A 304 -10.92 8.79 -12.26
N LYS A 305 -10.69 9.58 -11.19
CA LYS A 305 -9.36 10.01 -10.74
C LYS A 305 -8.35 8.85 -10.62
N PHE A 306 -8.83 7.66 -10.28
CA PHE A 306 -7.99 6.46 -10.15
C PHE A 306 -7.36 6.00 -11.48
N LEU A 307 -7.86 6.47 -12.63
CA LEU A 307 -7.23 6.21 -13.92
C LEU A 307 -5.87 6.93 -14.04
N GLY A 308 -5.58 7.90 -13.18
CA GLY A 308 -4.30 8.59 -13.24
C GLY A 308 -4.18 9.53 -14.44
N MET A 309 -5.30 10.10 -14.88
CA MET A 309 -5.38 10.93 -16.08
C MET A 309 -5.92 12.33 -15.79
N PHE A 310 -5.49 13.30 -16.60
CA PHE A 310 -5.97 14.68 -16.57
C PHE A 310 -5.96 15.29 -17.98
N LYS A 311 -6.74 16.35 -18.19
CA LYS A 311 -6.79 17.09 -19.46
C LYS A 311 -6.09 18.43 -19.31
N GLN A 312 -5.14 18.73 -20.20
CA GLN A 312 -4.48 20.03 -20.30
C GLN A 312 -4.32 20.42 -21.77
N ASP A 313 -4.57 21.69 -22.09
CA ASP A 313 -4.47 22.22 -23.46
C ASP A 313 -5.27 21.39 -24.50
N GLY A 314 -6.39 20.80 -24.08
CA GLY A 314 -7.27 19.99 -24.92
C GLY A 314 -6.86 18.52 -25.07
N GLN A 315 -5.76 18.08 -24.45
CA GLN A 315 -5.25 16.70 -24.55
C GLN A 315 -5.24 15.99 -23.19
N TYR A 316 -5.56 14.69 -23.18
CA TYR A 316 -5.43 13.84 -22.00
C TYR A 316 -3.99 13.32 -21.81
N TYR A 317 -3.46 13.47 -20.61
CA TYR A 317 -2.16 12.98 -20.17
C TYR A 317 -2.32 11.98 -19.02
N CYS A 318 -1.38 11.04 -18.91
CA CYS A 318 -1.28 10.11 -17.79
C CYS A 318 -0.10 10.49 -16.90
N TYR A 319 -0.28 10.49 -15.58
CA TYR A 319 0.80 10.85 -14.63
C TYR A 319 2.02 9.95 -14.76
N ASP A 320 1.82 8.68 -15.11
CA ASP A 320 2.90 7.68 -15.29
C ASP A 320 3.77 7.91 -16.54
N ASN A 321 3.35 8.76 -17.47
CA ASN A 321 4.03 8.95 -18.75
C ASN A 321 3.91 10.39 -19.24
N LEU A 322 4.44 11.32 -18.44
CA LEU A 322 4.51 12.73 -18.82
C LEU A 322 5.76 13.03 -19.64
N PRO A 323 5.65 13.83 -20.72
CA PRO A 323 6.80 14.26 -21.50
C PRO A 323 7.88 14.95 -20.66
N ASP A 324 9.14 14.86 -21.08
CA ASP A 324 10.22 15.60 -20.45
C ASP A 324 9.97 17.11 -20.52
N GLY A 325 10.19 17.79 -19.39
CA GLY A 325 9.95 19.24 -19.28
C GLY A 325 8.46 19.62 -19.29
N PHE A 326 7.54 18.66 -19.10
CA PHE A 326 6.12 18.96 -18.97
C PHE A 326 5.86 19.91 -17.79
N ILE A 327 5.09 20.97 -18.05
CA ILE A 327 4.64 21.92 -17.03
C ILE A 327 3.15 21.73 -16.83
N TYR A 328 2.76 21.27 -15.65
CA TYR A 328 1.36 21.13 -15.27
C TYR A 328 0.79 22.50 -14.88
N LYS A 329 -0.30 22.90 -15.53
CA LYS A 329 -1.00 24.17 -15.34
C LYS A 329 -2.12 24.00 -14.31
N GLY A 330 -1.97 24.64 -13.15
CA GLY A 330 -2.98 24.62 -12.09
C GLY A 330 -2.80 23.50 -11.06
N MET A 331 -3.90 23.13 -10.40
CA MET A 331 -3.90 22.17 -9.28
C MET A 331 -3.90 20.73 -9.79
N LEU A 332 -3.01 19.91 -9.22
CA LEU A 332 -2.93 18.47 -9.43
C LEU A 332 -3.35 17.74 -8.16
N ASP A 333 -4.49 17.03 -8.20
CA ASP A 333 -5.08 16.36 -7.04
C ASP A 333 -5.08 14.82 -7.17
N LEU A 334 -4.25 14.19 -6.35
CA LEU A 334 -4.11 12.75 -6.16
C LEU A 334 -4.56 12.30 -4.75
N SER A 335 -5.34 13.12 -4.05
CA SER A 335 -5.75 12.83 -2.68
C SER A 335 -6.76 11.68 -2.58
N GLY A 336 -6.66 10.87 -1.52
CA GLY A 336 -7.71 9.91 -1.15
C GLY A 336 -7.90 8.71 -2.09
N ILE A 337 -7.01 8.46 -3.07
CA ILE A 337 -7.17 7.36 -4.04
C ILE A 337 -6.46 6.06 -3.62
N GLY A 338 -5.83 6.05 -2.44
CA GLY A 338 -5.21 4.87 -1.83
C GLY A 338 -3.81 4.56 -2.35
N LEU A 339 -3.08 5.56 -2.84
CA LEU A 339 -1.72 5.39 -3.34
C LEU A 339 -0.78 4.85 -2.26
N LYS A 340 0.06 3.89 -2.65
CA LYS A 340 1.20 3.41 -1.84
C LYS A 340 2.52 4.05 -2.27
N LYS A 341 2.58 4.54 -3.50
CA LYS A 341 3.69 5.26 -4.14
C LYS A 341 3.10 6.28 -5.09
N LEU A 342 3.81 7.40 -5.29
CA LEU A 342 3.44 8.36 -6.32
C LEU A 342 3.92 7.84 -7.70
N PRO A 343 3.20 8.18 -8.79
CA PRO A 343 3.76 8.16 -10.14
C PRO A 343 5.07 8.94 -10.20
N ASP A 344 5.98 8.58 -11.11
CA ASP A 344 7.23 9.34 -11.25
C ASP A 344 6.99 10.65 -12.01
N MET A 345 6.84 11.73 -11.24
CA MET A 345 6.72 13.11 -11.69
C MET A 345 7.96 13.92 -11.30
N SER A 346 9.06 13.28 -10.92
CA SER A 346 10.26 13.95 -10.39
C SER A 346 10.96 14.87 -11.39
N HIS A 347 10.57 14.87 -12.65
CA HIS A 347 11.07 15.74 -13.72
C HIS A 347 10.11 16.87 -14.13
N ILE A 348 8.92 16.97 -13.51
CA ILE A 348 7.90 17.96 -13.90
C ILE A 348 7.75 19.11 -12.89
N GLU A 349 7.31 20.26 -13.40
CA GLU A 349 6.91 21.43 -12.61
C GLU A 349 5.39 21.53 -12.56
N VAL A 350 4.83 21.75 -11.37
CA VAL A 350 3.41 22.06 -11.17
C VAL A 350 3.29 23.54 -10.84
N THR A 351 2.63 24.31 -11.70
CA THR A 351 2.50 25.77 -11.50
C THR A 351 1.51 26.15 -10.40
N GLY A 352 0.49 25.31 -10.15
CA GLY A 352 -0.43 25.46 -9.02
C GLY A 352 -0.06 24.53 -7.87
N SER A 353 -1.07 24.09 -7.11
CA SER A 353 -0.87 23.21 -5.95
C SER A 353 -0.78 21.73 -6.32
N PHE A 354 -0.01 20.97 -5.55
CA PHE A 354 0.04 19.50 -5.64
C PHE A 354 -0.56 18.89 -4.38
N VAL A 355 -1.58 18.04 -4.55
CA VAL A 355 -2.34 17.45 -3.44
C VAL A 355 -2.18 15.94 -3.46
N CYS A 356 -1.50 15.36 -2.47
CA CYS A 356 -1.39 13.92 -2.26
C CYS A 356 -1.84 13.47 -0.85
N ASP A 357 -2.62 14.29 -0.17
CA ASP A 357 -3.21 14.02 1.14
C ASP A 357 -4.02 12.72 1.19
N ARG A 358 -4.14 12.13 2.39
CA ARG A 358 -5.04 11.00 2.67
C ARG A 358 -4.76 9.76 1.80
N ASN A 359 -3.50 9.44 1.58
CA ASN A 359 -3.06 8.22 0.93
C ASN A 359 -2.30 7.31 1.92
N ASN A 360 -1.68 6.24 1.41
CA ASN A 360 -0.86 5.31 2.18
C ASN A 360 0.63 5.44 1.81
N LEU A 361 1.09 6.66 1.50
CA LEU A 361 2.47 6.93 1.10
C LEU A 361 3.42 6.79 2.30
N THR A 362 4.63 6.29 2.07
CA THR A 362 5.70 6.19 3.09
C THR A 362 6.89 7.12 2.88
N ASN A 363 7.00 7.68 1.68
CA ASN A 363 7.90 8.77 1.27
C ASN A 363 7.24 9.50 0.09
N LEU A 364 7.91 10.54 -0.43
CA LEU A 364 7.42 11.39 -1.52
C LEU A 364 8.17 11.13 -2.84
N LYS A 365 8.85 9.99 -3.01
CA LYS A 365 9.51 9.65 -4.27
C LYS A 365 8.50 9.66 -5.41
N GLY A 366 8.85 10.38 -6.47
CA GLY A 366 7.98 10.63 -7.62
C GLY A 366 7.15 11.90 -7.51
N ALA A 367 7.17 12.66 -6.41
CA ALA A 367 6.54 13.98 -6.39
C ALA A 367 7.21 14.95 -7.40
N PRO A 368 6.49 15.99 -7.89
CA PRO A 368 7.07 17.03 -8.73
C PRO A 368 8.28 17.69 -8.09
N TYR A 369 9.32 18.00 -8.88
CA TYR A 369 10.53 18.61 -8.32
C TYR A 369 10.33 20.07 -7.88
N LYS A 370 9.31 20.75 -8.45
CA LYS A 370 8.97 22.14 -8.14
C LYS A 370 7.46 22.34 -8.18
N VAL A 371 6.94 23.05 -7.17
CA VAL A 371 5.52 23.40 -7.05
C VAL A 371 5.38 24.91 -6.84
N GLY A 372 4.59 25.56 -7.69
CA GLY A 372 4.37 27.00 -7.65
C GLY A 372 3.31 27.43 -6.62
N GLY A 373 2.33 26.58 -6.34
CA GLY A 373 1.37 26.76 -5.25
C GLY A 373 1.74 25.96 -4.00
N SER A 374 0.74 25.54 -3.23
CA SER A 374 0.93 24.72 -2.02
C SER A 374 1.15 23.22 -2.32
N PHE A 375 1.88 22.55 -1.45
CA PHE A 375 2.10 21.11 -1.48
C PHE A 375 1.46 20.43 -0.27
N PHE A 376 0.48 19.56 -0.51
CA PHE A 376 -0.29 18.89 0.54
C PHE A 376 0.06 17.40 0.60
N ALA A 377 0.73 16.98 1.66
CA ALA A 377 1.11 15.59 1.93
C ALA A 377 0.74 15.12 3.36
N GLY A 378 -0.27 15.76 3.96
CA GLY A 378 -0.79 15.40 5.27
C GLY A 378 -1.60 14.10 5.27
N SER A 379 -1.76 13.52 6.47
CA SER A 379 -2.57 12.32 6.70
C SER A 379 -2.16 11.13 5.81
N ASN A 380 -0.86 10.84 5.76
CA ASN A 380 -0.27 9.69 5.08
C ASN A 380 0.40 8.77 6.13
N SER A 381 1.31 7.90 5.69
CA SER A 381 2.19 7.11 6.56
C SER A 381 3.67 7.46 6.34
N LEU A 382 3.96 8.74 6.04
CA LEU A 382 5.31 9.20 5.70
C LEU A 382 6.26 8.99 6.87
N LYS A 383 7.42 8.40 6.59
CA LYS A 383 8.54 8.27 7.54
C LYS A 383 9.70 9.20 7.21
N SER A 384 9.76 9.67 5.96
CA SER A 384 10.69 10.70 5.51
C SER A 384 10.00 11.59 4.46
N LEU A 385 10.57 12.77 4.24
CA LEU A 385 10.18 13.67 3.15
C LEU A 385 11.00 13.43 1.88
N GLU A 386 11.73 12.31 1.80
CA GLU A 386 12.55 11.96 0.63
C GLU A 386 11.70 11.99 -0.65
N GLY A 387 12.10 12.81 -1.61
CA GLY A 387 11.40 13.03 -2.87
C GLY A 387 10.47 14.24 -2.90
N ALA A 388 10.33 15.00 -1.81
CA ALA A 388 9.58 16.26 -1.82
C ALA A 388 10.16 17.26 -2.84
N PRO A 389 9.36 18.22 -3.33
CA PRO A 389 9.85 19.28 -4.20
C PRO A 389 11.00 20.06 -3.55
N VAL A 390 11.93 20.57 -4.37
CA VAL A 390 13.03 21.42 -3.90
C VAL A 390 12.52 22.81 -3.50
N TYR A 391 11.44 23.29 -4.14
CA TYR A 391 10.83 24.60 -3.93
C TYR A 391 9.30 24.51 -3.94
N VAL A 392 8.67 25.24 -3.02
CA VAL A 392 7.21 25.37 -2.90
C VAL A 392 6.88 26.85 -2.79
N GLY A 393 6.07 27.37 -3.72
CA GLY A 393 5.80 28.82 -3.79
C GLY A 393 4.86 29.34 -2.70
N GLU A 394 3.95 28.50 -2.21
CA GLU A 394 3.04 28.84 -1.11
C GLU A 394 3.32 27.91 0.09
N ASP A 395 2.34 27.16 0.59
CA ASP A 395 2.46 26.40 1.83
C ASP A 395 2.91 24.95 1.61
N PHE A 396 3.68 24.39 2.55
CA PHE A 396 4.02 22.97 2.58
C PHE A 396 3.39 22.29 3.80
N TYR A 397 2.50 21.33 3.56
CA TYR A 397 1.81 20.58 4.60
C TYR A 397 2.29 19.13 4.64
N CYS A 398 2.91 18.72 5.75
CA CYS A 398 3.25 17.32 6.02
C CYS A 398 2.69 16.82 7.37
N THR A 399 1.56 17.40 7.79
CA THR A 399 0.91 17.15 9.08
C THR A 399 0.34 15.74 9.22
N ASN A 400 0.23 15.23 10.44
CA ASN A 400 -0.37 13.91 10.72
C ASN A 400 0.31 12.77 9.95
N ASN A 401 1.61 12.60 10.14
CA ASN A 401 2.42 11.52 9.58
C ASN A 401 3.25 10.84 10.70
N TYR A 402 4.27 10.07 10.31
CA TYR A 402 5.18 9.39 11.24
C TYR A 402 6.64 9.85 11.06
N LEU A 403 6.84 11.12 10.72
CA LEU A 403 8.17 11.71 10.53
C LEU A 403 8.92 11.78 11.87
N GLU A 404 10.20 11.38 11.87
CA GLU A 404 11.11 11.45 13.03
C GLU A 404 12.14 12.61 12.88
N ASP A 405 12.41 13.01 11.63
CA ASP A 405 13.15 14.19 11.22
C ASP A 405 12.50 14.82 9.97
N LEU A 406 13.08 15.90 9.45
CA LEU A 406 12.61 16.60 8.26
C LEU A 406 13.52 16.38 7.04
N ILE A 407 14.37 15.36 7.05
CA ILE A 407 15.30 15.10 5.94
C ILE A 407 14.52 14.88 4.64
N GLY A 408 14.88 15.66 3.64
CA GLY A 408 14.23 15.68 2.33
C GLY A 408 13.15 16.75 2.17
N ALA A 409 12.88 17.58 3.18
CA ALA A 409 11.99 18.74 3.03
C ALA A 409 12.45 19.69 1.90
N PRO A 410 11.54 20.51 1.35
CA PRO A 410 11.89 21.60 0.44
C PRO A 410 12.96 22.51 1.04
N ARG A 411 13.83 23.07 0.19
CA ARG A 411 14.86 24.03 0.62
C ARG A 411 14.26 25.39 0.96
N GLU A 412 13.23 25.80 0.23
CA GLU A 412 12.53 27.06 0.41
C GLU A 412 11.02 26.86 0.25
N VAL A 413 10.28 27.47 1.17
CA VAL A 413 8.81 27.52 1.17
C VAL A 413 8.38 28.97 1.27
N GLY A 414 7.65 29.45 0.27
CA GLY A 414 7.26 30.86 0.19
C GLY A 414 6.19 31.26 1.22
N GLY A 415 5.36 30.32 1.65
CA GLY A 415 4.35 30.48 2.69
C GLY A 415 4.70 29.71 3.97
N ASN A 416 3.72 29.01 4.52
CA ASN A 416 3.81 28.32 5.80
C ASN A 416 4.41 26.91 5.66
N PHE A 417 5.22 26.49 6.62
CA PHE A 417 5.71 25.11 6.73
C PHE A 417 5.06 24.39 7.91
N MET A 418 4.13 23.48 7.62
CA MET A 418 3.28 22.82 8.61
C MET A 418 3.69 21.35 8.79
N CYS A 419 4.48 21.06 9.82
CA CYS A 419 4.95 19.72 10.18
C CYS A 419 4.38 19.19 11.50
N CYS A 420 3.30 19.79 11.99
CA CYS A 420 2.66 19.43 13.25
C CYS A 420 2.04 18.03 13.26
N SER A 421 1.89 17.45 14.45
CA SER A 421 1.32 16.10 14.66
C SER A 421 2.12 15.01 13.95
N ASN A 422 3.42 14.95 14.24
CA ASN A 422 4.34 13.92 13.76
C ASN A 422 5.02 13.24 14.97
N ARG A 423 6.22 12.67 14.77
CA ARG A 423 7.04 12.07 15.84
C ARG A 423 8.43 12.70 15.85
N LEU A 424 8.55 13.96 15.43
CA LEU A 424 9.84 14.63 15.27
C LEU A 424 10.56 14.73 16.62
N GLU A 425 11.77 14.22 16.67
CA GLU A 425 12.68 14.36 17.83
C GLU A 425 13.73 15.47 17.58
N THR A 426 13.93 15.83 16.30
CA THR A 426 14.79 16.92 15.83
C THR A 426 14.15 17.62 14.62
N LEU A 427 14.51 18.88 14.36
CA LEU A 427 14.15 19.59 13.12
C LEU A 427 15.18 19.39 11.99
N LYS A 428 16.14 18.47 12.16
CA LYS A 428 17.17 18.19 11.15
C LYS A 428 16.55 17.99 9.77
N GLY A 429 17.03 18.77 8.81
CA GLY A 429 16.53 18.77 7.43
C GLY A 429 15.37 19.73 7.16
N ALA A 430 14.98 20.58 8.13
CA ALA A 430 14.03 21.66 7.89
C ALA A 430 14.47 22.57 6.71
N PRO A 431 13.52 23.29 6.07
CA PRO A 431 13.85 24.27 5.04
C PRO A 431 14.83 25.33 5.53
N ASN A 432 15.63 25.90 4.63
CA ASN A 432 16.49 27.03 4.96
C ASN A 432 15.68 28.32 5.17
N LYS A 433 14.59 28.47 4.39
CA LYS A 433 13.74 29.66 4.40
C LYS A 433 12.27 29.29 4.36
N VAL A 434 11.50 29.94 5.24
CA VAL A 434 10.05 29.86 5.32
C VAL A 434 9.47 31.28 5.34
N GLY A 435 8.67 31.64 4.33
CA GLY A 435 8.16 33.00 4.19
C GLY A 435 7.00 33.33 5.14
N GLY A 436 6.31 32.31 5.67
CA GLY A 436 5.24 32.43 6.66
C GLY A 436 5.57 31.72 7.97
N ASP A 437 4.57 31.07 8.55
CA ASP A 437 4.65 30.41 9.84
C ASP A 437 5.37 29.05 9.76
N PHE A 438 6.04 28.68 10.86
CA PHE A 438 6.66 27.37 11.03
C PHE A 438 5.98 26.63 12.19
N ASP A 439 5.09 25.68 11.86
CA ASP A 439 4.33 24.91 12.85
C ASP A 439 4.91 23.51 13.03
N CYS A 440 5.60 23.32 14.14
CA CYS A 440 6.17 22.05 14.58
C CYS A 440 5.49 21.52 15.85
N SER A 441 4.26 21.97 16.13
CA SER A 441 3.51 21.56 17.32
C SER A 441 3.14 20.07 17.33
N ASN A 442 2.84 19.54 18.52
CA ASN A 442 2.44 18.15 18.73
C ASN A 442 3.45 17.14 18.14
N ASN A 443 4.71 17.29 18.54
CA ASN A 443 5.83 16.40 18.20
C ASN A 443 6.54 15.93 19.49
N LYS A 444 7.78 15.47 19.39
CA LYS A 444 8.63 15.04 20.52
C LYS A 444 9.92 15.86 20.59
N LEU A 445 9.89 17.11 20.13
CA LEU A 445 11.08 17.95 20.08
C LEU A 445 11.53 18.32 21.50
N HIS A 446 12.85 18.36 21.70
CA HIS A 446 13.49 18.83 22.93
C HIS A 446 14.28 20.13 22.73
N SER A 447 14.59 20.46 21.47
CA SER A 447 15.28 21.68 21.08
C SER A 447 14.70 22.20 19.77
N LEU A 448 15.02 23.45 19.46
CA LEU A 448 14.78 24.07 18.17
C LEU A 448 16.07 24.09 17.31
N GLU A 449 16.98 23.15 17.57
CA GLU A 449 18.15 22.94 16.71
C GLU A 449 17.67 22.60 15.29
N TYR A 450 18.34 23.15 14.27
CA TYR A 450 17.97 23.08 12.85
C TYR A 450 16.70 23.85 12.47
N LEU A 451 16.28 24.87 13.25
CA LEU A 451 15.28 25.84 12.80
C LEU A 451 15.72 26.49 11.47
N PRO A 452 14.79 26.81 10.53
CA PRO A 452 15.12 27.60 9.35
C PRO A 452 15.89 28.89 9.67
N GLU A 453 16.82 29.28 8.81
CA GLU A 453 17.64 30.49 8.96
C GLU A 453 16.79 31.77 8.88
N GLU A 454 15.77 31.77 8.03
CA GLU A 454 14.80 32.86 7.86
C GLU A 454 13.36 32.34 8.02
N ILE A 455 12.62 32.90 8.98
CA ILE A 455 11.19 32.67 9.18
C ILE A 455 10.46 34.00 9.12
N GLY A 456 9.52 34.13 8.18
CA GLY A 456 8.76 35.35 7.97
C GLY A 456 7.58 35.54 8.92
N GLY A 457 7.04 34.44 9.47
CA GLY A 457 5.89 34.42 10.38
C GLY A 457 6.23 33.91 11.79
N GLU A 458 5.23 33.29 12.43
CA GLU A 458 5.29 32.77 13.80
C GLU A 458 5.93 31.38 13.87
N VAL A 459 6.65 31.10 14.96
CA VAL A 459 7.11 29.74 15.29
C VAL A 459 6.17 29.11 16.31
N ILE A 460 5.40 28.10 15.87
CA ILE A 460 4.41 27.40 16.69
C ILE A 460 5.00 26.07 17.18
N TYR A 461 5.40 26.01 18.45
CA TYR A 461 6.10 24.85 19.06
C TYR A 461 5.27 24.09 20.11
N LYS A 462 4.02 24.49 20.36
CA LYS A 462 3.17 23.93 21.42
C LYS A 462 3.06 22.38 21.42
N GLN A 463 2.85 21.79 22.59
CA GLN A 463 2.56 20.34 22.75
C GLN A 463 3.69 19.38 22.29
N ASN A 464 4.95 19.82 22.34
CA ASN A 464 6.11 18.93 22.29
C ASN A 464 6.39 18.38 23.71
N TYR A 465 5.82 17.22 24.04
CA TYR A 465 5.91 16.65 25.41
C TYR A 465 7.20 15.87 25.63
N VAL A 466 7.88 16.16 26.74
CA VAL A 466 9.03 15.41 27.24
C VAL A 466 8.56 14.34 28.24
N ILE A 467 8.84 13.07 27.98
CA ILE A 467 8.88 12.05 29.04
C ILE A 467 10.34 12.02 29.50
N TYR A 468 10.66 12.70 30.59
CA TYR A 468 11.97 12.59 31.21
C TYR A 468 12.11 11.16 31.78
N GLN A 469 12.80 10.28 31.05
CA GLN A 469 13.46 9.12 31.62
C GLN A 469 14.97 9.30 31.40
N ASP A 470 15.62 9.53 32.52
CA ASP A 470 17.05 9.46 32.79
C ASP A 470 17.97 10.59 32.29
N GLU A 471 18.90 10.90 33.19
CA GLU A 471 19.85 12.01 33.24
C GLU A 471 20.95 11.85 32.16
N GLU A 472 20.78 12.46 30.99
CA GLU A 472 21.91 12.75 30.10
C GLU A 472 22.04 14.27 29.88
N GLU A 473 23.18 14.80 30.33
CA GLU A 473 23.55 16.20 30.27
C GLU A 473 24.04 16.53 28.84
N TYR A 474 23.21 17.21 28.05
CA TYR A 474 23.54 17.59 26.66
C TYR A 474 24.59 18.70 26.61
N ASP A 475 25.63 18.50 25.81
CA ASP A 475 26.70 19.46 25.51
C ASP A 475 26.19 20.54 24.54
N LEU A 476 26.07 21.78 25.03
CA LEU A 476 25.47 22.93 24.35
C LEU A 476 26.51 23.78 23.57
N SER A 477 27.57 23.16 23.05
CA SER A 477 28.76 23.90 22.58
C SER A 477 28.84 24.19 21.08
N ASP A 478 27.88 23.77 20.24
CA ASP A 478 27.87 24.09 18.81
C ASP A 478 26.46 24.46 18.30
N PHE A 479 26.10 25.74 18.41
CA PHE A 479 24.93 26.32 17.72
C PHE A 479 25.37 27.25 16.58
N PRO A 480 24.69 27.25 15.42
CA PRO A 480 24.80 28.32 14.44
C PRO A 480 24.27 29.61 15.07
N LYS A 481 25.15 30.61 15.17
CA LYS A 481 24.78 31.99 15.45
C LYS A 481 24.06 32.52 14.21
N ASP A 482 23.05 33.37 14.36
CA ASP A 482 22.44 34.18 13.29
C ASP A 482 21.08 33.68 12.70
N VAL A 483 20.18 33.07 13.49
CA VAL A 483 18.77 32.85 13.06
C VAL A 483 17.91 34.08 13.38
N THR A 484 17.12 34.54 12.41
CA THR A 484 16.17 35.66 12.60
C THR A 484 14.72 35.21 12.37
N ILE A 485 13.90 35.35 13.41
CA ILE A 485 12.45 35.13 13.38
C ILE A 485 11.78 36.49 13.30
N LYS A 486 11.09 36.78 12.19
CA LYS A 486 10.43 38.09 11.98
C LYS A 486 9.14 38.24 12.79
N GLY A 487 8.43 37.14 13.03
CA GLY A 487 7.20 37.12 13.80
C GLY A 487 7.39 36.83 15.29
N ASP A 488 6.31 36.36 15.91
CA ASP A 488 6.28 36.00 17.32
C ASP A 488 6.83 34.58 17.56
N VAL A 489 7.22 34.31 18.81
CA VAL A 489 7.49 32.97 19.33
C VAL A 489 6.64 32.77 20.58
N ASP A 490 5.69 31.83 20.55
CA ASP A 490 4.82 31.51 21.69
C ASP A 490 5.07 30.08 22.23
N LEU A 491 5.63 30.04 23.43
CA LEU A 491 5.91 28.88 24.26
C LEU A 491 5.06 28.85 25.54
N SER A 492 3.99 29.65 25.62
CA SER A 492 3.20 29.84 26.85
C SER A 492 2.30 28.63 27.17
N GLY A 493 2.06 28.36 28.45
CA GLY A 493 1.07 27.36 28.89
C GLY A 493 1.44 25.90 28.59
N MET A 494 2.71 25.62 28.31
CA MET A 494 3.19 24.32 27.83
C MET A 494 3.63 23.36 28.95
N GLY A 495 3.75 23.85 30.18
CA GLY A 495 4.26 23.08 31.33
C GLY A 495 5.77 22.90 31.36
N LEU A 496 6.53 23.68 30.56
CA LEU A 496 7.98 23.58 30.40
C LEU A 496 8.73 23.75 31.73
N THR A 497 9.74 22.92 31.98
CA THR A 497 10.68 23.05 33.12
C THR A 497 11.96 23.79 32.75
N GLU A 498 12.30 23.81 31.47
CA GLU A 498 13.39 24.57 30.85
C GLU A 498 12.97 25.09 29.47
N LEU A 499 13.59 26.18 29.00
CA LEU A 499 13.37 26.65 27.63
C LEU A 499 14.21 25.80 26.66
N PRO A 500 13.75 25.61 25.41
CA PRO A 500 14.64 25.15 24.34
C PRO A 500 15.81 26.12 24.21
N ASP A 501 16.98 25.65 23.78
CA ASP A 501 18.13 26.54 23.59
C ASP A 501 17.93 27.43 22.36
N LEU A 502 17.62 28.70 22.60
CA LEU A 502 17.49 29.76 21.60
C LEU A 502 18.68 30.75 21.66
N THR A 503 19.79 30.37 22.28
CA THR A 503 20.94 31.25 22.41
C THR A 503 21.44 31.68 21.02
N GLY A 504 21.49 32.99 20.76
CA GLY A 504 21.92 33.53 19.46
C GLY A 504 20.80 33.78 18.44
N VAL A 505 19.54 33.43 18.78
CA VAL A 505 18.37 33.71 17.95
C VAL A 505 17.92 35.16 18.18
N VAL A 506 17.58 35.86 17.09
CA VAL A 506 16.92 37.17 17.11
C VAL A 506 15.45 36.99 16.79
N VAL A 507 14.57 37.42 17.69
CA VAL A 507 13.12 37.49 17.47
C VAL A 507 12.75 38.95 17.25
N GLU A 508 12.22 39.33 16.09
CA GLU A 508 11.80 40.72 15.83
C GLU A 508 10.42 41.03 16.44
N GLY A 509 9.56 40.02 16.58
CA GLY A 509 8.25 40.10 17.25
C GLY A 509 8.30 39.86 18.75
N ASP A 510 7.18 39.39 19.30
CA ASP A 510 7.03 39.06 20.73
C ASP A 510 7.60 37.67 21.04
N PHE A 511 8.23 37.52 22.21
CA PHE A 511 8.61 36.24 22.78
C PHE A 511 7.79 35.95 24.04
N LYS A 512 6.94 34.93 24.00
CA LYS A 512 6.01 34.58 25.07
C LYS A 512 6.37 33.20 25.62
N CYS A 513 6.77 33.09 26.88
CA CYS A 513 7.00 31.83 27.58
C CYS A 513 6.28 31.77 28.93
N SER A 514 5.15 32.49 29.02
CA SER A 514 4.36 32.64 30.24
C SER A 514 3.65 31.36 30.66
N ASP A 515 3.27 31.24 31.93
CA ASP A 515 2.44 30.13 32.45
C ASP A 515 3.07 28.73 32.26
N ASN A 516 4.33 28.60 32.68
CA ASN A 516 5.12 27.36 32.62
C ASN A 516 5.69 26.98 34.01
N ASN A 517 6.54 25.96 34.08
CA ASN A 517 7.24 25.51 35.29
C ASN A 517 8.73 25.90 35.31
N LEU A 518 9.14 26.92 34.54
CA LEU A 518 10.55 27.29 34.36
C LEU A 518 11.20 27.74 35.67
N GLU A 519 12.39 27.24 36.00
CA GLU A 519 13.17 27.71 37.16
C GLU A 519 14.27 28.74 36.77
N SER A 520 14.58 28.84 35.49
CA SER A 520 15.56 29.79 34.93
C SER A 520 15.19 30.21 33.51
N LEU A 521 15.78 31.32 33.03
CA LEU A 521 15.67 31.77 31.63
C LEU A 521 16.79 31.19 30.73
N LYS A 522 17.52 30.17 31.19
CA LYS A 522 18.56 29.53 30.38
C LYS A 522 17.93 29.02 29.07
N GLY A 523 18.56 29.32 27.93
CA GLY A 523 18.01 29.04 26.60
C GLY A 523 17.16 30.17 26.01
N SER A 524 17.01 31.33 26.65
CA SER A 524 16.29 32.47 26.04
C SER A 524 16.99 33.03 24.79
N PRO A 525 16.26 33.68 23.86
CA PRO A 525 16.82 34.32 22.67
C PRO A 525 17.84 35.42 23.00
N GLU A 526 18.72 35.75 22.04
CA GLU A 526 19.70 36.82 22.18
C GLU A 526 19.03 38.20 22.22
N LYS A 527 18.06 38.44 21.33
CA LYS A 527 17.32 39.70 21.22
C LYS A 527 15.84 39.45 20.96
N VAL A 528 15.02 40.35 21.49
CA VAL A 528 13.57 40.39 21.22
C VAL A 528 13.18 41.81 20.82
N GLY A 529 12.59 41.99 19.64
CA GLY A 529 12.17 43.29 19.12
C GLY A 529 10.84 43.76 19.71
N GLY A 530 9.94 42.83 20.03
CA GLY A 530 8.69 43.06 20.74
C GLY A 530 8.80 42.84 22.25
N ASN A 531 7.71 42.34 22.84
CA ASN A 531 7.59 42.06 24.26
C ASN A 531 8.26 40.73 24.62
N PHE A 532 8.87 40.65 25.80
CA PHE A 532 9.34 39.39 26.40
C PHE A 532 8.48 39.07 27.62
N ASP A 533 7.58 38.09 27.51
CA ASP A 533 6.70 37.66 28.60
C ASP A 533 7.10 36.29 29.16
N CYS A 534 7.75 36.29 30.32
CA CYS A 534 8.08 35.09 31.10
C CYS A 534 7.29 35.01 32.42
N SER A 535 6.10 35.64 32.47
CA SER A 535 5.28 35.67 33.68
C SER A 535 4.74 34.31 34.10
N LYS A 536 4.31 34.16 35.36
CA LYS A 536 3.70 32.94 35.92
C LYS A 536 4.59 31.70 35.74
N ASN A 537 5.80 31.77 36.27
CA ASN A 537 6.77 30.67 36.26
C ASN A 537 7.35 30.47 37.67
N LYS A 538 8.40 29.65 37.81
CA LYS A 538 9.14 29.43 39.08
C LYS A 538 10.54 30.04 39.02
N ILE A 539 10.76 31.04 38.17
CA ILE A 539 12.10 31.57 37.86
C ILE A 539 12.68 32.25 39.09
N LYS A 540 13.92 31.87 39.45
CA LYS A 540 14.62 32.40 40.63
C LYS A 540 15.51 33.61 40.34
N SER A 541 15.85 33.83 39.07
CA SER A 541 16.67 34.96 38.64
C SER A 541 16.42 35.36 37.19
N THR A 542 16.53 36.66 36.88
CA THR A 542 16.52 37.19 35.51
C THR A 542 17.82 36.92 34.75
N ARG A 543 18.78 36.21 35.36
CA ARG A 543 19.95 35.69 34.66
C ARG A 543 19.50 34.89 33.44
N TRP A 544 20.12 35.17 32.30
CA TRP A 544 19.81 34.61 30.98
C TRP A 544 18.60 35.24 30.26
N ALA A 545 18.05 36.35 30.74
CA ALA A 545 17.15 37.17 29.91
C ALA A 545 17.89 37.65 28.63
N PRO A 546 17.14 37.98 27.55
CA PRO A 546 17.72 38.54 26.33
C PRO A 546 18.61 39.76 26.60
N ARG A 547 19.51 40.09 25.67
CA ARG A 547 20.37 41.28 25.78
C ARG A 547 19.61 42.57 25.50
N GLU A 548 18.69 42.53 24.53
CA GLU A 548 17.89 43.67 24.07
C GLU A 548 16.41 43.23 23.99
N ILE A 549 15.52 44.06 24.53
CA ILE A 549 14.06 43.91 24.46
C ILE A 549 13.48 45.23 23.93
N GLY A 550 12.91 45.22 22.73
CA GLY A 550 12.37 46.42 22.09
C GLY A 550 10.98 46.84 22.59
N GLY A 551 10.22 45.92 23.18
CA GLY A 551 8.94 46.16 23.85
C GLY A 551 9.03 46.06 25.37
N ASP A 552 7.99 45.51 25.99
CA ASP A 552 7.88 45.35 27.44
C ASP A 552 8.60 44.08 27.93
N PHE A 553 9.26 44.16 29.10
CA PHE A 553 9.81 43.00 29.79
C PHE A 553 8.90 42.61 30.97
N ILE A 554 8.19 41.49 30.81
CA ILE A 554 7.15 41.02 31.73
C ILE A 554 7.63 39.74 32.42
N PHE A 555 8.00 39.82 33.70
CA PHE A 555 8.43 38.67 34.52
C PHE A 555 7.64 38.55 35.83
N SER A 556 6.41 39.08 35.83
CA SER A 556 5.48 39.02 36.96
C SER A 556 5.18 37.59 37.41
N LYS A 557 4.85 37.41 38.70
CA LYS A 557 4.42 36.15 39.31
C LYS A 557 5.44 35.02 39.12
N ASN A 558 6.67 35.28 39.57
CA ASN A 558 7.77 34.33 39.61
C ASN A 558 8.33 34.22 41.04
N ASN A 559 9.38 33.41 41.22
CA ASN A 559 10.09 33.27 42.50
C ASN A 559 11.42 34.04 42.49
N ILE A 560 11.48 35.23 41.88
CA ILE A 560 12.75 35.93 41.69
C ILE A 560 13.36 36.32 43.06
N GLU A 561 14.52 35.73 43.35
CA GLU A 561 15.31 35.97 44.56
C GLU A 561 16.47 36.95 44.30
N ARG A 562 16.93 37.07 43.05
CA ARG A 562 18.03 37.96 42.64
C ARG A 562 17.92 38.40 41.18
N LEU A 563 18.26 39.66 40.91
CA LEU A 563 18.37 40.17 39.54
C LEU A 563 19.74 39.81 38.93
N GLY A 564 19.72 39.29 37.71
CA GLY A 564 20.92 39.15 36.88
C GLY A 564 21.30 40.47 36.20
N ILE A 565 22.17 40.40 35.19
CA ILE A 565 22.35 41.53 34.25
C ILE A 565 21.01 41.70 33.53
N MET A 566 20.41 42.88 33.63
CA MET A 566 19.13 43.15 32.97
C MET A 566 19.35 43.54 31.50
N PRO A 567 18.41 43.18 30.62
CA PRO A 567 18.40 43.65 29.22
C PRO A 567 18.39 45.17 29.11
N GLU A 568 18.82 45.66 27.95
CA GLU A 568 18.36 46.96 27.46
C GLU A 568 16.89 46.84 27.05
N VAL A 569 15.99 47.45 27.83
CA VAL A 569 14.53 47.41 27.60
C VAL A 569 14.07 48.78 27.11
N LYS A 570 13.46 48.84 25.92
CA LYS A 570 12.91 50.09 25.37
C LYS A 570 11.47 50.38 25.86
N GLY A 571 10.71 49.35 26.23
CA GLY A 571 9.38 49.46 26.83
C GLY A 571 9.40 49.50 28.37
N LYS A 572 8.33 49.00 28.99
CA LYS A 572 8.13 48.96 30.44
C LYS A 572 8.57 47.63 31.04
N ILE A 573 8.89 47.65 32.33
CA ILE A 573 9.21 46.44 33.10
C ILE A 573 8.07 46.12 34.07
N PHE A 574 7.50 44.91 33.97
CA PHE A 574 6.46 44.39 34.86
C PHE A 574 7.01 43.23 35.70
N TYR A 575 6.93 43.36 37.02
CA TYR A 575 7.58 42.43 37.97
C TYR A 575 6.73 42.09 39.21
N ASP A 576 5.45 42.44 39.21
CA ASP A 576 4.55 42.22 40.34
C ASP A 576 4.46 40.73 40.73
N GLY A 577 4.19 40.42 42.00
CA GLY A 577 4.07 39.04 42.46
C GLY A 577 5.39 38.27 42.58
N ASN A 578 6.54 38.96 42.68
CA ASN A 578 7.84 38.36 43.00
C ASN A 578 8.24 38.65 44.46
N PRO A 579 8.54 37.62 45.30
CA PRO A 579 8.71 37.79 46.75
C PRO A 579 9.81 38.78 47.21
N LEU A 580 10.92 38.88 46.48
CA LEU A 580 12.13 39.61 46.93
C LEU A 580 12.52 40.79 46.02
N VAL A 581 11.88 40.94 44.86
CA VAL A 581 12.23 41.99 43.88
C VAL A 581 11.96 43.40 44.45
N LYS A 582 10.90 43.55 45.26
CA LYS A 582 10.54 44.85 45.86
C LYS A 582 11.67 45.41 46.74
N GLY A 583 12.25 44.59 47.62
CA GLY A 583 13.36 45.01 48.49
C GLY A 583 14.69 45.23 47.76
N ILE A 584 14.99 44.43 46.74
CA ILE A 584 16.24 44.53 45.95
C ILE A 584 16.25 45.76 45.06
N ILE A 585 15.12 46.08 44.42
CA ILE A 585 14.96 47.31 43.62
C ILE A 585 14.93 48.53 44.54
N GLU A 586 14.26 48.46 45.69
CA GLU A 586 14.20 49.54 46.67
C GLU A 586 15.56 49.85 47.33
N GLN A 587 16.40 48.84 47.59
CA GLN A 587 17.75 49.04 48.13
C GLN A 587 18.74 49.60 47.10
N ASN A 588 18.53 49.35 45.80
CA ASN A 588 19.41 49.81 44.71
C ASN A 588 18.84 50.99 43.91
N LYS A 589 17.73 51.58 44.38
CA LYS A 589 16.87 52.56 43.69
C LYS A 589 17.60 53.79 43.14
N ALA A 590 18.69 54.25 43.76
CA ALA A 590 19.37 55.47 43.30
C ALA A 590 20.41 55.20 42.21
N THR A 591 21.23 54.15 42.36
CA THR A 591 22.39 53.88 41.48
C THR A 591 21.99 53.06 40.25
N TYR A 592 20.98 52.21 40.38
CA TYR A 592 20.52 51.31 39.33
C TYR A 592 19.50 51.98 38.39
N MET A 593 18.53 52.72 38.96
CA MET A 593 17.51 53.47 38.18
C MET A 593 18.15 54.57 37.34
N ALA A 594 19.11 55.33 37.89
CA ALA A 594 19.74 56.45 37.20
C ALA A 594 20.66 56.03 36.03
N LYS A 595 21.09 54.76 35.99
CA LYS A 595 22.05 54.27 34.99
C LYS A 595 21.41 53.50 33.83
N HIS A 596 20.18 52.97 34.01
CA HIS A 596 19.62 52.02 33.05
C HIS A 596 18.12 52.11 32.76
N PHE A 597 17.26 52.77 33.56
CA PHE A 597 15.81 52.63 33.38
C PHE A 597 15.03 53.93 33.64
N GLY A 598 14.46 54.48 32.56
CA GLY A 598 13.66 55.72 32.59
C GLY A 598 12.17 55.56 32.90
N ILE A 599 11.59 54.35 32.91
CA ILE A 599 10.14 54.17 33.13
C ILE A 599 9.88 52.80 33.78
N ILE A 600 9.39 52.79 35.02
CA ILE A 600 8.89 51.59 35.71
C ILE A 600 7.49 51.89 36.26
N GLU A 601 6.49 51.05 35.98
CA GLU A 601 5.13 51.16 36.54
C GLU A 601 4.75 49.89 37.29
N GLU A 602 4.35 50.04 38.56
CA GLU A 602 3.73 48.98 39.36
C GLU A 602 2.23 48.94 39.00
N ARG A 603 1.74 47.88 38.35
CA ARG A 603 0.30 47.71 38.12
C ARG A 603 -0.38 47.30 39.43
N GLY A 604 -0.69 48.30 40.27
CA GLY A 604 -1.57 48.14 41.43
C GLY A 604 -1.18 48.97 42.65
N SER A 605 -1.39 50.28 42.62
CA SER A 605 -2.00 51.08 43.71
C SER A 605 -1.99 52.57 43.34
N HIS A 606 -3.00 53.28 43.85
CA HIS A 606 -3.37 54.67 43.55
C HIS A 606 -2.25 55.71 43.75
N LEU A 607 -2.31 56.75 42.91
CA LEU A 607 -1.77 58.12 43.02
C LEU A 607 -0.44 58.32 43.80
N LEU A 608 0.60 58.72 43.08
CA LEU A 608 1.58 59.67 43.61
C LEU A 608 1.13 61.08 43.20
N SER A 609 0.51 61.82 44.14
CA SER A 609 0.17 63.23 43.94
C SER A 609 1.43 64.09 43.81
N GLU A 610 1.39 65.17 43.00
CA GLU A 610 2.48 66.14 42.75
C GLU A 610 3.24 66.62 44.01
N LYS A 611 2.58 66.61 45.19
CA LYS A 611 3.20 66.99 46.47
C LYS A 611 4.31 66.05 47.00
N MET A 612 4.47 64.85 46.44
CA MET A 612 5.55 63.92 46.85
C MET A 612 6.82 64.10 46.02
N LEU A 613 6.72 64.63 44.80
CA LEU A 613 7.86 64.91 43.93
C LEU A 613 8.67 66.10 44.46
N ASP A 614 8.01 67.13 45.00
CA ASP A 614 8.67 68.30 45.59
C ASP A 614 9.42 67.98 46.90
N LYS A 615 8.93 67.02 47.70
CA LYS A 615 9.63 66.58 48.92
C LYS A 615 10.89 65.75 48.66
N LEU A 616 10.97 65.07 47.50
CA LEU A 616 12.15 64.33 47.08
C LEU A 616 13.28 65.25 46.57
N LEU A 617 12.93 66.44 46.06
CA LEU A 617 13.89 67.44 45.61
C LEU A 617 14.41 68.34 46.74
N GLU A 618 13.67 68.52 47.83
CA GLU A 618 14.14 69.27 49.01
C GLU A 618 15.10 68.48 49.93
N GLY A 619 15.10 67.14 49.86
CA GLY A 619 15.97 66.28 50.67
C GLY A 619 17.45 66.22 50.24
N ALA A 620 17.78 66.78 49.07
CA ALA A 620 19.14 66.82 48.54
C ALA A 620 20.02 67.95 49.13
N LYS A 621 19.89 68.24 50.44
CA LYS A 621 20.75 69.17 51.19
C LYS A 621 21.35 68.52 52.43
N VAL A 622 22.59 68.03 52.26
CA VAL A 622 23.74 68.08 53.19
C VAL A 622 23.50 67.71 54.66
N LYS A 623 23.98 66.53 55.10
CA LYS A 623 25.14 66.37 56.02
C LYS A 623 25.36 64.90 56.38
N SER A 624 26.53 64.41 56.00
CA SER A 624 27.21 63.26 56.60
C SER A 624 27.74 63.66 57.97
N ASP A 625 27.58 62.79 58.98
CA ASP A 625 28.45 62.76 60.15
C ASP A 625 28.95 61.33 60.40
N ILE A 626 30.25 61.17 60.07
CA ILE A 626 31.33 60.40 60.73
C ILE A 626 31.18 58.85 60.74
N THR A 627 32.06 58.04 60.14
CA THR A 627 33.52 57.95 60.39
C THR A 627 34.35 57.49 59.18
N GLY A 628 35.34 58.31 58.84
CA GLY A 628 36.71 57.87 58.53
C GLY A 628 36.98 57.16 57.21
N LEU A 629 37.23 57.93 56.15
CA LEU A 629 38.36 57.75 55.23
C LEU A 629 38.58 59.07 54.48
N ASN A 630 39.83 59.53 54.46
CA ASN A 630 40.26 60.85 54.02
C ASN A 630 40.13 61.01 52.49
N ILE A 631 39.34 62.00 52.04
CA ILE A 631 39.03 62.26 50.62
C ILE A 631 40.23 62.82 49.84
N GLU A 632 41.26 63.33 50.52
CA GLU A 632 42.50 63.79 49.87
C GLU A 632 43.42 62.63 49.43
N GLU A 633 43.32 61.43 50.03
CA GLU A 633 44.11 60.25 49.62
C GLU A 633 43.55 59.54 48.37
N ILE A 634 42.29 59.81 48.00
CA ILE A 634 41.64 59.22 46.81
C ILE A 634 41.89 60.07 45.56
N LYS A 635 42.23 61.36 45.71
CA LYS A 635 42.43 62.27 44.57
C LYS A 635 43.81 62.16 43.90
N GLU A 636 44.80 61.53 44.53
CA GLU A 636 46.13 61.31 43.90
C GLU A 636 46.33 59.91 43.26
N ARG A 637 45.32 59.03 43.20
CA ARG A 637 45.47 57.68 42.60
C ARG A 637 44.60 57.36 41.39
N LYS A 638 44.20 58.37 40.60
CA LYS A 638 43.82 58.17 39.20
C LYS A 638 44.87 58.81 38.28
N PHE A 639 45.94 58.07 37.97
CA PHE A 639 46.62 58.05 36.67
C PHE A 639 47.86 57.14 36.77
N SER A 640 47.70 55.83 36.55
CA SER A 640 48.62 55.02 35.72
C SER A 640 48.20 53.55 35.74
N LYS A 641 48.43 52.89 34.60
CA LYS A 641 48.33 51.45 34.31
C LYS A 641 46.96 50.90 33.89
N LEU A 642 46.61 51.23 32.64
CA LEU A 642 46.32 50.21 31.62
C LEU A 642 47.01 50.66 30.33
N LYS A 643 48.17 50.06 30.06
CA LYS A 643 48.78 49.91 28.74
C LYS A 643 49.01 48.42 28.55
#